data_AF-A0A813QDJ5-F1
#
_entry.id   AF-A0A813QDJ5-F1
#
_cell.length_a   1.000
_cell.length_b   1.000
_cell.length_c   1.000
_cell.angle_alpha   90.00
_cell.angle_beta   90.00
_cell.angle_gamma   90.00
#
_symmetry.space_group_name_H-M   'P 1'
#
loop_
_entity.id
_entity.type
_entity.pdbx_description
1 polymer ?
#
loop_
_entity_poly.entity_id
_entity_poly.type
_entity_poly.pdbx_seq_one_letter_code
_entity_poly.pdbx_strand_id
1 'polypeptide(L)'
;MSYRSDGESSPNEDDNISENELDINDQEQNAFVTDDAFVELSNQQDYDGIKPIEAKPPIEINTDEQMRHQSGTPAFRSLDELFKQGVLTGTRMAWLKSKYMDLQNALAQSRDAEARLRQEEQTYLSQIEKQKRVLEEGEAFPDKITTEVQQRRKDLLKYSNDLACTNDRLFDLEYKIKALEEDKRSLENEKARIPNQHEIDEKVKALRQECDDLRRQIAQKKSEIKDQNVSLADKKKKINIATKQHEELQQTIETLETDHLQVTSRPGELLKQIDGFILQKDQTDHETEELEMRLKEQNELTAQLTEEITKVKAATYKETKLVDQQNQQSERLNDEIRSVMNLIAFEEAKLTKGQIDERQSTEAVKSTVQMCRQVREQHQKFQKQKERLLRELKRAENQHRHAEDELASAKMTVERLTLRYAALPHDDTSFDTEQENIKGEIDDICKASEKQDKQRIVNQSMLTNAQKDHENILMQQSDYRRDAVSLAHFASVVSNEREQKCREKMKAKARLESALEEKQRKTNEIYEHQKRIVDLEIQLKEFATMYDVIKNERNKCVNSIQVNHQKANEMREKIKLLENEIEILRTKLSTLEKDLQKKNLLVVASVIERDREKHKVEKRRTYLRELNIQEQQQSLENRNYNNLIAFAEKELAKLKKAYDASVIDRNERSVQLVERYNEEVVFQEKVNVQDTKLKNAYIESRSRDDEVRLLELQIQEERREIALSKKKLPVKRALDKELELYRICLESCQERLVELEKALENPNDPARVRFLDGEDESPAAIMKKLEQLEQRLSTKEEQSLEKDLILEQVSRLIERLSTRADAGKDDTLSLAKKVNDLQNKIKDITRKMMATLSELAIHQADSLKLQQEKNMKDVELRQYYARMEQGDPPSENIESEWQRSNELEERRKTERRTREDKEREMEHFILPGGIVTHAQPRPQRYAPDNDADIQIAKPYGSHAPFKPSEPGANMRHIRKPNPKPIEI
;
A
#
# COMPACT_ATOMS: atom_id res chain seq x y z
N MET A 1 -14.01 18.00 -25.46
CA MET A 1 -12.62 17.85 -25.02
C MET A 1 -12.65 17.45 -23.54
N SER A 2 -12.53 16.15 -23.24
CA SER A 2 -11.34 15.49 -22.60
C SER A 2 -11.06 15.93 -21.15
N TYR A 3 -10.87 15.11 -20.11
CA TYR A 3 -10.74 13.65 -19.88
C TYR A 3 -10.82 13.40 -18.34
N ARG A 4 -11.35 12.24 -17.92
CA ARG A 4 -11.03 11.38 -16.72
C ARG A 4 -11.21 11.79 -15.24
N SER A 5 -12.05 10.97 -14.58
CA SER A 5 -11.88 10.10 -13.37
C SER A 5 -11.65 10.63 -11.94
N ASP A 6 -12.53 10.13 -11.05
CA ASP A 6 -12.37 9.61 -9.66
C ASP A 6 -11.69 10.50 -8.60
N GLY A 7 -12.10 10.61 -7.33
CA GLY A 7 -13.04 9.92 -6.43
C GLY A 7 -12.73 10.37 -4.97
N GLU A 8 -13.40 9.76 -3.98
CA GLU A 8 -13.32 9.96 -2.51
C GLU A 8 -14.31 11.02 -1.96
N SER A 9 -15.14 10.78 -0.94
CA SER A 9 -14.96 9.98 0.29
C SER A 9 -16.30 9.55 0.94
N SER A 10 -16.31 8.33 1.47
CA SER A 10 -17.19 7.69 2.50
C SER A 10 -17.45 8.52 3.79
N PRO A 11 -18.06 7.98 4.88
CA PRO A 11 -19.08 6.92 5.09
C PRO A 11 -20.12 7.28 6.19
N ASN A 12 -21.13 6.43 6.47
CA ASN A 12 -21.51 5.96 7.83
C ASN A 12 -22.87 5.21 7.83
N GLU A 13 -23.09 4.43 8.90
CA GLU A 13 -24.22 3.53 9.23
C GLU A 13 -24.04 2.08 8.72
N ASP A 14 -24.07 1.03 9.54
CA ASP A 14 -24.32 0.89 10.97
C ASP A 14 -23.74 -0.45 11.47
N ASP A 15 -23.18 -0.42 12.68
CA ASP A 15 -22.73 -1.57 13.46
C ASP A 15 -23.91 -2.29 14.13
N ASN A 16 -23.93 -3.63 14.02
CA ASN A 16 -24.61 -4.47 15.00
C ASN A 16 -23.75 -5.71 15.24
N ILE A 17 -23.06 -5.72 16.38
CA ILE A 17 -22.14 -6.76 16.84
C ILE A 17 -22.85 -7.61 17.90
N SER A 18 -22.91 -8.92 17.68
CA SER A 18 -22.79 -9.91 18.77
C SER A 18 -22.20 -11.22 18.25
N GLU A 19 -20.92 -11.42 18.56
CA GLU A 19 -20.24 -12.66 19.01
C GLU A 19 -20.66 -14.02 18.42
N ASN A 20 -19.81 -14.65 17.60
CA ASN A 20 -18.89 -15.73 18.03
C ASN A 20 -18.14 -16.42 16.87
N GLU A 21 -16.88 -16.75 17.18
CA GLU A 21 -16.02 -17.82 16.63
C GLU A 21 -15.34 -17.65 15.24
N LEU A 22 -14.06 -17.28 15.33
CA LEU A 22 -13.01 -17.43 14.34
C LEU A 22 -12.51 -18.88 14.32
N ASP A 23 -12.55 -19.53 13.16
CA ASP A 23 -11.59 -20.58 12.82
C ASP A 23 -10.96 -20.25 11.46
N ILE A 24 -9.68 -19.89 11.54
CA ILE A 24 -8.77 -19.75 10.42
C ILE A 24 -8.22 -21.15 10.16
N ASN A 25 -8.38 -21.68 8.95
CA ASN A 25 -7.40 -22.63 8.46
C ASN A 25 -7.12 -22.46 6.97
N ASP A 26 -5.83 -22.28 6.72
CA ASP A 26 -5.15 -22.21 5.45
C ASP A 26 -5.32 -23.51 4.66
N GLN A 27 -5.60 -23.40 3.36
CA GLN A 27 -5.14 -24.38 2.38
C GLN A 27 -4.66 -23.66 1.13
N GLU A 28 -3.34 -23.49 1.07
CA GLU A 28 -2.60 -23.22 -0.15
C GLU A 28 -2.22 -24.55 -0.83
N GLN A 29 -2.33 -24.53 -2.17
CA GLN A 29 -1.54 -25.28 -3.16
C GLN A 29 -1.85 -26.77 -3.40
N ASN A 30 -2.47 -27.05 -4.56
CA ASN A 30 -1.71 -27.63 -5.67
C ASN A 30 -2.44 -27.46 -7.02
N ALA A 31 -1.69 -26.92 -7.98
CA ALA A 31 -2.08 -26.76 -9.37
C ALA A 31 -2.01 -28.10 -10.11
N PHE A 32 -3.07 -28.43 -10.87
CA PHE A 32 -3.00 -29.33 -12.00
C PHE A 32 -3.58 -28.61 -13.20
N VAL A 33 -2.73 -28.41 -14.20
CA VAL A 33 -3.09 -27.87 -15.51
C VAL A 33 -3.79 -28.98 -16.28
N THR A 34 -5.03 -28.74 -16.68
CA THR A 34 -5.69 -29.46 -17.77
C THR A 34 -6.19 -28.41 -18.75
N ASP A 35 -5.43 -28.22 -19.82
CA ASP A 35 -5.89 -27.53 -21.03
C ASP A 35 -6.85 -28.46 -21.76
N ASP A 36 -8.14 -28.12 -21.74
CA ASP A 36 -9.11 -28.53 -22.74
C ASP A 36 -10.24 -27.48 -22.75
N ALA A 37 -10.04 -26.44 -23.56
CA ALA A 37 -11.06 -25.46 -23.89
C ALA A 37 -11.19 -25.43 -25.42
N PHE A 38 -12.06 -26.31 -25.91
CA PHE A 38 -12.64 -26.25 -27.24
C PHE A 38 -13.49 -24.97 -27.34
N VAL A 39 -12.98 -23.96 -28.04
CA VAL A 39 -13.72 -22.73 -28.36
C VAL A 39 -14.15 -22.82 -29.81
N GLU A 40 -15.43 -23.13 -30.04
CA GLU A 40 -16.12 -22.84 -31.29
C GLU A 40 -16.26 -21.31 -31.43
N LEU A 41 -15.40 -20.73 -32.27
CA LEU A 41 -15.58 -19.38 -32.78
C LEU A 41 -16.24 -19.48 -34.17
N SER A 42 -17.56 -19.36 -34.18
CA SER A 42 -18.32 -18.95 -35.35
C SER A 42 -18.03 -17.46 -35.60
N ASN A 43 -17.21 -17.18 -36.61
CA ASN A 43 -17.13 -15.85 -37.22
C ASN A 43 -17.03 -16.01 -38.73
N GLN A 44 -18.18 -15.93 -39.40
CA GLN A 44 -18.28 -15.49 -40.78
C GLN A 44 -17.93 -14.00 -40.82
N GLN A 45 -16.72 -13.67 -41.23
CA GLN A 45 -16.41 -12.34 -41.77
C GLN A 45 -15.50 -12.50 -42.99
N ASP A 46 -16.00 -11.95 -44.09
CA ASP A 46 -15.38 -11.90 -45.40
C ASP A 46 -13.97 -11.29 -45.36
N TYR A 47 -13.00 -12.03 -45.90
CA TYR A 47 -11.70 -11.49 -46.34
C TYR A 47 -11.36 -12.10 -47.70
N ASP A 48 -12.08 -11.66 -48.73
CA ASP A 48 -11.56 -11.69 -50.10
C ASP A 48 -10.52 -10.58 -50.24
N GLY A 49 -9.26 -10.94 -50.54
CA GLY A 49 -8.30 -9.96 -51.05
C GLY A 49 -6.84 -10.04 -50.62
N ILE A 50 -6.28 -11.20 -50.27
CA ILE A 50 -4.81 -11.33 -50.18
C ILE A 50 -4.34 -12.41 -51.15
N LYS A 51 -3.77 -11.96 -52.28
CA LYS A 51 -3.03 -12.82 -53.21
C LYS A 51 -1.86 -13.47 -52.47
N PRO A 52 -1.65 -14.79 -52.59
CA PRO A 52 -0.45 -15.43 -52.08
C PRO A 52 0.77 -14.84 -52.80
N ILE A 53 1.80 -14.48 -52.03
CA ILE A 53 3.10 -14.11 -52.58
C ILE A 53 3.71 -15.39 -53.18
N GLU A 54 3.66 -15.52 -54.51
CA GLU A 54 4.38 -16.54 -55.26
C GLU A 54 5.90 -16.36 -55.01
N ALA A 55 6.47 -17.24 -54.20
CA ALA A 55 7.92 -17.37 -54.10
C ALA A 55 8.44 -17.88 -55.46
N LYS A 56 9.28 -17.06 -56.12
CA LYS A 56 9.94 -17.45 -57.37
C LYS A 56 10.70 -18.77 -57.18
N PRO A 57 10.67 -19.68 -58.16
CA PRO A 57 11.40 -20.94 -58.08
C PRO A 57 12.91 -20.66 -57.93
N PRO A 58 13.64 -21.43 -57.09
CA PRO A 58 15.08 -21.33 -57.02
C PRO A 58 15.66 -21.66 -58.40
N ILE A 59 16.59 -20.82 -58.86
CA ILE A 59 17.41 -21.10 -60.04
C ILE A 59 18.08 -22.47 -59.80
N GLU A 60 17.83 -23.43 -60.68
CA GLU A 60 18.53 -24.72 -60.71
C GLU A 60 20.02 -24.44 -60.95
N ILE A 61 20.79 -24.31 -59.87
CA ILE A 61 22.24 -24.35 -59.93
C ILE A 61 22.61 -25.83 -59.86
N ASN A 62 23.12 -26.36 -60.97
CA ASN A 62 23.67 -27.71 -61.10
C ASN A 62 24.41 -28.14 -59.83
N THR A 63 23.90 -29.21 -59.20
CA THR A 63 24.35 -29.76 -57.92
C THR A 63 25.73 -30.43 -57.97
N ASP A 64 26.38 -30.48 -59.14
CA ASP A 64 27.67 -31.18 -59.30
C ASP A 64 28.90 -30.28 -59.04
N GLU A 65 28.77 -28.95 -58.97
CA GLU A 65 29.93 -28.07 -58.75
C GLU A 65 30.15 -27.64 -57.28
N GLN A 66 29.19 -27.87 -56.38
CA GLN A 66 29.31 -27.39 -54.98
C GLN A 66 30.09 -28.32 -54.04
N MET A 67 30.37 -29.56 -54.45
CA MET A 67 31.10 -30.53 -53.62
C MET A 67 32.63 -30.31 -53.61
N ARG A 68 33.20 -29.37 -54.40
CA ARG A 68 34.67 -29.29 -54.57
C ARG A 68 35.38 -28.00 -54.16
N HIS A 69 34.71 -26.96 -53.66
CA HIS A 69 35.41 -25.77 -53.16
C HIS A 69 34.88 -25.22 -51.82
N GLN A 70 34.83 -26.06 -50.78
CA GLN A 70 34.53 -25.64 -49.40
C GLN A 70 35.61 -24.74 -48.74
N SER A 71 36.70 -24.44 -49.46
CA SER A 71 37.78 -23.55 -49.00
C SER A 71 37.71 -22.14 -49.63
N GLY A 72 36.77 -21.90 -50.55
CA GLY A 72 36.75 -20.70 -51.40
C GLY A 72 35.60 -19.72 -51.14
N THR A 73 34.72 -20.00 -50.17
CA THR A 73 33.54 -19.17 -49.88
C THR A 73 33.96 -17.75 -49.49
N PRO A 74 33.26 -16.69 -49.94
CA PRO A 74 33.62 -15.30 -49.63
C PRO A 74 33.79 -15.04 -48.12
N ALA A 75 33.00 -15.73 -47.30
CA ALA A 75 33.09 -15.70 -45.84
C ALA A 75 34.37 -16.34 -45.28
N PHE A 76 34.88 -17.42 -45.89
CA PHE A 76 36.17 -18.00 -45.50
C PHE A 76 37.33 -17.08 -45.90
N ARG A 77 37.24 -16.44 -47.07
CA ARG A 77 38.24 -15.47 -47.55
C ARG A 77 38.30 -14.21 -46.67
N SER A 78 37.16 -13.67 -46.26
CA SER A 78 37.12 -12.52 -45.36
C SER A 78 37.63 -12.86 -43.95
N LEU A 79 37.33 -14.06 -43.44
CA LEU A 79 37.92 -14.54 -42.18
C LEU A 79 39.44 -14.73 -42.29
N ASP A 80 39.94 -15.20 -43.44
CA ASP A 80 41.38 -15.32 -43.73
C ASP A 80 42.08 -13.96 -43.86
N GLU A 81 41.43 -12.96 -44.44
CA GLU A 81 41.94 -11.58 -44.48
C GLU A 81 42.01 -10.94 -43.09
N LEU A 82 40.98 -11.12 -42.26
CA LEU A 82 40.94 -10.57 -40.90
C LEU A 82 41.99 -11.20 -39.96
N PHE A 83 42.37 -12.46 -40.20
CA PHE A 83 43.50 -13.09 -39.52
C PHE A 83 44.85 -12.59 -40.03
N LYS A 84 45.01 -12.38 -41.34
CA LYS A 84 46.22 -11.76 -41.91
C LYS A 84 46.42 -10.32 -41.42
N GLN A 85 45.34 -9.60 -41.11
CA GLN A 85 45.36 -8.27 -40.49
C GLN A 85 45.64 -8.30 -38.97
N GLY A 86 45.82 -9.48 -38.36
CA GLY A 86 46.14 -9.64 -36.93
C GLY A 86 44.97 -9.39 -35.96
N VAL A 87 43.75 -9.15 -36.48
CA VAL A 87 42.56 -8.84 -35.68
C VAL A 87 41.95 -10.08 -35.05
N LEU A 88 42.08 -11.24 -35.70
CA LEU A 88 41.58 -12.53 -35.21
C LEU A 88 42.72 -13.47 -34.83
N THR A 89 42.59 -14.14 -33.69
CA THR A 89 43.46 -15.25 -33.29
C THR A 89 43.10 -16.53 -34.06
N GLY A 90 44.10 -17.39 -34.33
CA GLY A 90 43.91 -18.59 -35.16
C GLY A 90 42.85 -19.56 -34.60
N THR A 91 42.73 -19.66 -33.28
CA THR A 91 41.68 -20.44 -32.61
C THR A 91 40.29 -19.87 -32.85
N ARG A 92 40.14 -18.54 -32.85
CA ARG A 92 38.85 -17.88 -33.08
C ARG A 92 38.43 -17.95 -34.56
N MET A 93 39.37 -17.87 -35.49
CA MET A 93 39.12 -18.13 -36.91
C MET A 93 38.62 -19.56 -37.13
N ALA A 94 39.32 -20.57 -36.60
CA ALA A 94 38.94 -21.97 -36.77
C ALA A 94 37.53 -22.24 -36.23
N TRP A 95 37.19 -21.65 -35.09
CA TRP A 95 35.86 -21.72 -34.50
C TRP A 95 34.78 -21.05 -35.38
N LEU A 96 35.05 -19.88 -35.95
CA LEU A 96 34.11 -19.19 -36.86
C LEU A 96 33.94 -19.93 -38.18
N LYS A 97 35.01 -20.51 -38.73
CA LYS A 97 34.97 -21.39 -39.91
C LYS A 97 34.14 -22.65 -39.64
N SER A 98 34.29 -23.26 -38.47
CA SER A 98 33.46 -24.39 -38.03
C SER A 98 32.00 -23.98 -37.91
N LYS A 99 31.69 -22.83 -37.28
CA LYS A 99 30.31 -22.35 -37.15
C LYS A 99 29.66 -22.04 -38.50
N TYR A 100 30.42 -21.52 -39.46
CA TYR A 100 29.93 -21.29 -40.81
C TYR A 100 29.67 -22.62 -41.55
N MET A 101 30.51 -23.63 -41.36
CA MET A 101 30.27 -24.99 -41.88
C MET A 101 29.02 -25.61 -41.26
N ASP A 102 28.82 -25.50 -39.95
CA ASP A 102 27.60 -25.97 -39.27
C ASP A 102 26.34 -25.34 -39.89
N LEU A 103 26.41 -24.03 -40.18
CA LEU A 103 25.30 -23.28 -40.76
C LEU A 103 25.04 -23.65 -42.23
N GLN A 104 26.10 -23.87 -43.03
CA GLN A 104 25.93 -24.38 -44.40
C GLN A 104 25.35 -25.80 -44.41
N ASN A 105 25.78 -26.66 -43.48
CA ASN A 105 25.26 -28.02 -43.36
C ASN A 105 23.78 -28.01 -42.93
N ALA A 106 23.40 -27.14 -41.99
CA ALA A 106 22.00 -26.96 -41.61
C ALA A 106 21.14 -26.45 -42.78
N LEU A 107 21.67 -25.54 -43.59
CA LEU A 107 20.97 -25.02 -44.77
C LEU A 107 20.84 -26.08 -45.88
N ALA A 108 21.84 -26.94 -46.06
CA ALA A 108 21.75 -28.09 -46.95
C ALA A 108 20.68 -29.09 -46.48
N GLN A 109 20.68 -29.43 -45.19
CA GLN A 109 19.65 -30.30 -44.58
C GLN A 109 18.24 -29.73 -44.72
N SER A 110 18.08 -28.41 -44.57
CA SER A 110 16.79 -27.74 -44.78
C SER A 110 16.32 -27.85 -46.24
N ARG A 111 17.23 -27.71 -47.21
CA ARG A 111 16.90 -27.86 -48.64
C ARG A 111 16.55 -29.29 -49.01
N ASP A 112 17.27 -30.26 -48.46
CA ASP A 112 16.97 -31.68 -48.65
C ASP A 112 15.62 -32.05 -48.03
N ALA A 113 15.28 -31.49 -46.87
CA ALA A 113 13.96 -31.66 -46.25
C ALA A 113 12.85 -31.05 -47.11
N GLU A 114 13.05 -29.84 -47.64
CA GLU A 114 12.10 -29.17 -48.54
C GLU A 114 11.89 -29.96 -49.85
N ALA A 115 12.95 -30.53 -50.42
CA ALA A 115 12.87 -31.38 -51.61
C ALA A 115 12.08 -32.68 -51.33
N ARG A 116 12.27 -33.31 -50.16
CA ARG A 116 11.50 -34.49 -49.75
C ARG A 116 10.01 -34.16 -49.58
N LEU A 117 9.69 -33.07 -48.89
CA LEU A 117 8.30 -32.63 -48.70
C LEU A 117 7.60 -32.34 -50.04
N ARG A 118 8.32 -31.77 -51.02
CA ARG A 118 7.78 -31.54 -52.37
C ARG A 118 7.53 -32.85 -53.14
N GLN A 119 8.38 -33.86 -52.96
CA GLN A 119 8.14 -35.19 -53.53
C GLN A 119 6.92 -35.85 -52.87
N GLU A 120 6.80 -35.75 -51.54
CA GLU A 120 5.63 -36.23 -50.81
C GLU A 120 4.34 -35.55 -51.30
N GLU A 121 4.35 -34.23 -51.46
CA GLU A 121 3.24 -33.45 -52.03
C GLU A 121 2.82 -33.97 -53.41
N GLN A 122 3.77 -34.21 -54.33
CA GLN A 122 3.48 -34.78 -55.64
C GLN A 122 2.88 -36.19 -55.56
N THR A 123 3.37 -37.02 -54.63
CA THR A 123 2.81 -38.37 -54.43
C THR A 123 1.37 -38.30 -53.92
N TYR A 124 1.06 -37.41 -52.97
CA TYR A 124 -0.30 -37.24 -52.45
C TYR A 124 -1.25 -36.67 -53.50
N LEU A 125 -0.82 -35.70 -54.31
CA LEU A 125 -1.62 -35.21 -55.43
C LEU A 125 -1.98 -36.32 -56.42
N SER A 126 -1.02 -37.20 -56.75
CA SER A 126 -1.27 -38.35 -57.62
C SER A 126 -2.25 -39.37 -57.01
N GLN A 127 -2.25 -39.53 -55.68
CA GLN A 127 -3.19 -40.41 -54.98
C GLN A 127 -4.60 -39.81 -54.96
N ILE A 128 -4.73 -38.50 -54.75
CA ILE A 128 -6.00 -37.78 -54.80
C ILE A 128 -6.61 -37.86 -56.20
N GLU A 129 -5.83 -37.66 -57.25
CA GLU A 129 -6.31 -37.80 -58.63
C GLU A 129 -6.81 -39.22 -58.94
N LYS A 130 -6.13 -40.25 -58.43
CA LYS A 130 -6.59 -41.65 -58.57
C LYS A 130 -7.90 -41.89 -57.84
N GLN A 131 -8.03 -41.39 -56.60
CA GLN A 131 -9.26 -41.52 -55.82
C GLN A 131 -10.43 -40.78 -56.46
N LYS A 132 -10.19 -39.60 -57.06
CA LYS A 132 -11.21 -38.85 -57.81
C LYS A 132 -11.70 -39.62 -59.04
N ARG A 133 -10.82 -40.27 -59.80
CA ARG A 133 -11.23 -41.10 -60.95
C ARG A 133 -12.08 -42.30 -60.52
N VAL A 134 -11.74 -42.95 -59.41
CA VAL A 134 -12.52 -44.08 -58.88
C VAL A 134 -13.92 -43.63 -58.42
N LEU A 135 -14.03 -42.42 -57.86
CA LEU A 135 -15.33 -41.83 -57.50
C LEU A 135 -16.15 -41.46 -58.74
N GLU A 136 -15.54 -40.84 -59.76
CA GLU A 136 -16.20 -40.53 -61.03
C GLU A 136 -16.69 -41.79 -61.76
N GLU A 137 -15.94 -42.90 -61.69
CA GLU A 137 -16.38 -44.21 -62.22
C GLU A 137 -17.54 -44.82 -61.41
N GLY A 138 -17.59 -44.57 -60.10
CA GLY A 138 -18.69 -45.00 -59.22
C GLY A 138 -19.99 -44.21 -59.42
N GLU A 139 -19.91 -42.95 -59.83
CA GLU A 139 -21.05 -42.08 -60.14
C GLU A 139 -21.68 -42.36 -61.51
N ALA A 140 -20.98 -43.07 -62.41
CA ALA A 140 -21.48 -43.47 -63.73
C ALA A 140 -22.41 -44.71 -63.68
N PHE A 141 -23.39 -44.74 -62.76
CA PHE A 141 -24.40 -45.80 -62.71
C PHE A 141 -25.56 -45.48 -63.69
N PRO A 142 -25.97 -46.40 -64.59
CA PRO A 142 -26.97 -46.07 -65.60
C PRO A 142 -28.37 -45.95 -64.99
N ASP A 143 -28.90 -44.71 -64.94
CA ASP A 143 -30.20 -44.33 -64.37
C ASP A 143 -31.46 -44.93 -65.04
N LYS A 144 -31.29 -45.78 -66.06
CA LYS A 144 -32.41 -46.44 -66.76
C LYS A 144 -32.40 -47.93 -66.51
N ILE A 145 -33.02 -48.31 -65.39
CA ILE A 145 -33.34 -49.69 -65.04
C ILE A 145 -34.53 -50.15 -65.89
N THR A 146 -34.31 -51.10 -66.81
CA THR A 146 -35.37 -51.63 -67.70
C THR A 146 -35.67 -53.12 -67.50
N THR A 147 -34.94 -53.83 -66.63
CA THR A 147 -35.11 -55.27 -66.41
C THR A 147 -35.15 -55.67 -64.93
N GLU A 148 -35.95 -56.68 -64.59
CA GLU A 148 -36.09 -57.23 -63.23
C GLU A 148 -34.75 -57.65 -62.60
N VAL A 149 -33.79 -58.09 -63.42
CA VAL A 149 -32.42 -58.44 -62.99
C VAL A 149 -31.68 -57.22 -62.43
N GLN A 150 -31.91 -56.03 -62.98
CA GLN A 150 -31.32 -54.78 -62.50
C GLN A 150 -31.99 -54.29 -61.22
N GLN A 151 -33.31 -54.52 -61.04
CA GLN A 151 -34.00 -54.27 -59.76
C GLN A 151 -33.49 -55.22 -58.67
N ARG A 152 -33.35 -56.52 -58.97
CA ARG A 152 -32.78 -57.48 -58.02
C ARG A 152 -31.33 -57.15 -57.67
N ARG A 153 -30.52 -56.66 -58.61
CA ARG A 153 -29.17 -56.15 -58.32
C ARG A 153 -29.18 -54.92 -57.42
N LYS A 154 -30.12 -53.98 -57.62
CA LYS A 154 -30.30 -52.81 -56.74
C LYS A 154 -30.66 -53.24 -55.31
N ASP A 155 -31.58 -54.20 -55.17
CA ASP A 155 -31.96 -54.72 -53.86
C ASP A 155 -30.80 -55.48 -53.20
N LEU A 156 -30.03 -56.26 -53.97
CA LEU A 156 -28.83 -56.95 -53.47
C LEU A 156 -27.76 -55.94 -53.02
N LEU A 157 -27.57 -54.85 -53.75
CA LEU A 157 -26.63 -53.79 -53.38
C LEU A 157 -27.08 -53.05 -52.11
N LYS A 158 -28.38 -52.77 -51.99
CA LYS A 158 -28.95 -52.18 -50.76
C LYS A 158 -28.74 -53.10 -49.56
N TYR A 159 -29.12 -54.38 -49.68
CA TYR A 159 -28.92 -55.33 -48.59
C TYR A 159 -27.45 -55.55 -48.26
N SER A 160 -26.55 -55.50 -49.24
CA SER A 160 -25.10 -55.57 -49.02
C SER A 160 -24.58 -54.35 -48.28
N ASN A 161 -25.05 -53.15 -48.63
CA ASN A 161 -24.67 -51.91 -47.94
C ASN A 161 -25.23 -51.85 -46.52
N ASP A 162 -26.48 -52.30 -46.32
CA ASP A 162 -27.10 -52.41 -45.01
C ASP A 162 -26.31 -53.41 -44.14
N LEU A 163 -25.88 -54.55 -44.70
CA LEU A 163 -25.03 -55.52 -44.01
C LEU A 163 -23.68 -54.94 -43.62
N ALA A 164 -23.01 -54.22 -44.53
CA ALA A 164 -21.75 -53.55 -44.25
C ALA A 164 -21.91 -52.52 -43.12
N CYS A 165 -22.94 -51.68 -43.19
CA CYS A 165 -23.23 -50.70 -42.15
C CYS A 165 -23.54 -51.34 -40.78
N THR A 166 -24.21 -52.50 -40.76
CA THR A 166 -24.42 -53.25 -39.52
C THR A 166 -23.14 -53.88 -38.98
N ASN A 167 -22.23 -54.34 -39.85
CA ASN A 167 -20.94 -54.90 -39.45
C ASN A 167 -20.01 -53.83 -38.89
N ASP A 168 -19.97 -52.65 -39.50
CA ASP A 168 -19.20 -51.50 -38.97
C ASP A 168 -19.72 -51.10 -37.58
N ARG A 169 -21.04 -51.07 -37.41
CA ARG A 169 -21.66 -50.79 -36.11
C ARG A 169 -21.37 -51.87 -35.07
N LEU A 170 -21.31 -53.15 -35.46
CA LEU A 170 -20.90 -54.23 -34.57
C LEU A 170 -19.42 -54.09 -34.18
N PHE A 171 -18.55 -53.76 -35.12
CA PHE A 171 -17.13 -53.52 -34.87
C PHE A 171 -16.93 -52.35 -33.88
N ASP A 172 -17.66 -51.24 -34.06
CA ASP A 172 -17.62 -50.10 -33.13
C ASP A 172 -18.09 -50.48 -31.73
N LEU A 173 -19.15 -51.29 -31.62
CA LEU A 173 -19.66 -51.78 -30.34
C LEU A 173 -18.67 -52.73 -29.68
N GLU A 174 -18.04 -53.64 -30.41
CA GLU A 174 -16.99 -54.53 -29.90
C GLU A 174 -15.75 -53.76 -29.44
N TYR A 175 -15.34 -52.73 -30.18
CA TYR A 175 -14.26 -51.84 -29.78
C TYR A 175 -14.60 -51.11 -28.47
N LYS A 176 -15.82 -50.59 -28.37
CA LYS A 176 -16.30 -49.91 -27.16
C LYS A 176 -16.40 -50.83 -25.96
N ILE A 177 -16.79 -52.09 -26.16
CA ILE A 177 -16.79 -53.11 -25.11
C ILE A 177 -15.36 -53.38 -24.62
N LYS A 178 -14.40 -53.55 -25.53
CA LYS A 178 -12.98 -53.75 -25.15
C LYS A 178 -12.40 -52.57 -24.38
N ALA A 179 -12.66 -51.34 -24.82
CA ALA A 179 -12.24 -50.14 -24.10
C ALA A 179 -12.82 -50.10 -22.67
N LEU A 180 -14.11 -50.40 -22.51
CA LEU A 180 -14.76 -50.45 -21.20
C LEU A 180 -14.24 -51.60 -20.32
N GLU A 181 -13.81 -52.72 -20.90
CA GLU A 181 -13.15 -53.80 -20.16
C GLU A 181 -11.74 -53.41 -19.68
N GLU A 182 -11.00 -52.64 -20.47
CA GLU A 182 -9.71 -52.07 -20.09
C GLU A 182 -9.86 -51.03 -18.97
N ASP A 183 -10.86 -50.15 -19.06
CA ASP A 183 -11.21 -49.20 -17.99
C ASP A 183 -11.64 -49.89 -16.71
N LYS A 184 -12.41 -50.98 -16.81
CA LYS A 184 -12.77 -51.78 -15.64
C LYS A 184 -11.53 -52.40 -14.98
N ARG A 185 -10.58 -52.91 -15.77
CA ARG A 185 -9.32 -53.47 -15.24
C ARG A 185 -8.44 -52.40 -14.59
N SER A 186 -8.37 -51.20 -15.16
CA SER A 186 -7.61 -50.10 -14.56
C SER A 186 -8.22 -49.68 -13.21
N LEU A 187 -9.54 -49.58 -13.12
CA LEU A 187 -10.26 -49.28 -11.88
C LEU A 187 -10.12 -50.40 -10.82
N GLU A 188 -10.14 -51.67 -11.22
CA GLU A 188 -9.88 -52.80 -10.31
C GLU A 188 -8.45 -52.78 -9.75
N ASN A 189 -7.47 -52.41 -10.59
CA ASN A 189 -6.07 -52.23 -10.16
C ASN A 189 -5.90 -51.01 -9.24
N GLU A 190 -6.64 -49.92 -9.48
CA GLU A 190 -6.65 -48.76 -8.58
C GLU A 190 -7.28 -49.10 -7.23
N LYS A 191 -8.38 -49.86 -7.22
CA LYS A 191 -8.99 -50.35 -5.98
C LYS A 191 -8.02 -51.22 -5.17
N ALA A 192 -7.18 -52.02 -5.83
CA ALA A 192 -6.14 -52.83 -5.17
C ALA A 192 -4.95 -52.00 -4.64
N ARG A 193 -4.76 -50.76 -5.12
CA ARG A 193 -3.74 -49.81 -4.63
C ARG A 193 -4.18 -49.00 -3.41
N ILE A 194 -5.47 -49.02 -3.05
CA ILE A 194 -5.96 -48.39 -1.83
C ILE A 194 -5.52 -49.29 -0.64
N PRO A 195 -4.73 -48.78 0.32
CA PRO A 195 -4.22 -49.59 1.43
C PRO A 195 -5.38 -50.14 2.28
N ASN A 196 -5.23 -51.39 2.74
CA ASN A 196 -6.26 -52.09 3.53
C ASN A 196 -6.58 -51.31 4.82
N GLN A 197 -7.86 -51.33 5.23
CA GLN A 197 -8.40 -50.60 6.39
C GLN A 197 -7.54 -50.72 7.67
N HIS A 198 -6.87 -51.87 7.86
CA HIS A 198 -5.98 -52.11 9.00
C HIS A 198 -4.73 -51.22 9.02
N GLU A 199 -4.11 -50.93 7.86
CA GLU A 199 -2.93 -50.06 7.77
C GLU A 199 -3.29 -48.59 7.99
N ILE A 200 -4.52 -48.21 7.62
CA ILE A 200 -5.08 -46.89 7.91
C ILE A 200 -5.32 -46.76 9.42
N ASP A 201 -5.89 -47.79 10.06
CA ASP A 201 -6.13 -47.80 11.51
C ASP A 201 -4.83 -47.77 12.34
N GLU A 202 -3.74 -48.40 11.88
CA GLU A 202 -2.42 -48.29 12.52
C GLU A 202 -1.82 -46.89 12.37
N LYS A 203 -1.90 -46.28 11.19
CA LYS A 203 -1.45 -44.90 10.97
C LYS A 203 -2.26 -43.90 11.80
N VAL A 204 -3.57 -44.11 11.93
CA VAL A 204 -4.43 -43.29 12.80
C VAL A 204 -4.06 -43.47 14.27
N LYS A 205 -3.70 -44.68 14.73
CA LYS A 205 -3.21 -44.89 16.09
C LYS A 205 -1.87 -44.21 16.35
N ALA A 206 -0.92 -44.28 15.41
CA ALA A 206 0.37 -43.60 15.51
C ALA A 206 0.21 -42.07 15.56
N LEU A 207 -0.61 -41.50 14.67
CA LEU A 207 -0.90 -40.07 14.66
C LEU A 207 -1.62 -39.60 15.94
N ARG A 208 -2.49 -40.44 16.52
CA ARG A 208 -3.12 -40.13 17.82
C ARG A 208 -2.10 -40.11 18.95
N GLN A 209 -1.15 -41.04 18.97
CA GLN A 209 -0.07 -41.05 19.95
C GLN A 209 0.84 -39.82 19.81
N GLU A 210 1.20 -39.44 18.58
CA GLU A 210 1.96 -38.21 18.33
C GLU A 210 1.19 -36.95 18.74
N CYS A 211 -0.12 -36.90 18.49
CA CYS A 211 -0.97 -35.80 18.96
C CYS A 211 -1.03 -35.73 20.50
N ASP A 212 -1.09 -36.86 21.19
CA ASP A 212 -1.09 -36.92 22.65
C ASP A 212 0.26 -36.48 23.23
N ASP A 213 1.37 -36.86 22.60
CA ASP A 213 2.70 -36.42 23.00
C ASP A 213 2.92 -34.92 22.72
N LEU A 214 2.43 -34.40 21.61
CA LEU A 214 2.42 -32.95 21.34
C LEU A 214 1.55 -32.21 22.36
N ARG A 215 0.39 -32.75 22.75
CA ARG A 215 -0.45 -32.17 23.81
C ARG A 215 0.28 -32.13 25.15
N ARG A 216 1.04 -33.18 25.50
CA ARG A 216 1.89 -33.20 26.71
C ARG A 216 3.01 -32.18 26.65
N GLN A 217 3.69 -32.04 25.50
CA GLN A 217 4.72 -31.03 25.30
C GLN A 217 4.15 -29.60 25.39
N ILE A 218 2.97 -29.36 24.83
CA ILE A 218 2.27 -28.07 24.94
C ILE A 218 1.90 -27.79 26.41
N ALA A 219 1.43 -28.80 27.15
CA ALA A 219 1.13 -28.65 28.57
C ALA A 219 2.39 -28.32 29.40
N GLN A 220 3.51 -28.98 29.12
CA GLN A 220 4.81 -28.68 29.73
C GLN A 220 5.28 -27.26 29.39
N LYS A 221 5.23 -26.86 28.11
CA LYS A 221 5.59 -25.49 27.69
C LYS A 221 4.68 -24.43 28.30
N LYS A 222 3.38 -24.71 28.45
CA LYS A 222 2.46 -23.82 29.17
C LYS A 222 2.80 -23.70 30.65
N SER A 223 3.27 -24.77 31.30
CA SER A 223 3.77 -24.71 32.69
C SER A 223 5.06 -23.90 32.78
N GLU A 224 6.03 -24.15 31.88
CA GLU A 224 7.28 -23.40 31.82
C GLU A 224 7.05 -21.91 31.59
N ILE A 225 6.10 -21.54 30.71
CA ILE A 225 5.70 -20.14 30.49
C ILE A 225 5.08 -19.53 31.75
N LYS A 226 4.25 -20.28 32.49
CA LYS A 226 3.71 -19.81 33.77
C LYS A 226 4.82 -19.58 34.80
N ASP A 227 5.75 -20.52 34.93
CA ASP A 227 6.89 -20.40 35.86
C ASP A 227 7.83 -19.25 35.47
N GLN A 228 8.09 -19.07 34.17
CA GLN A 228 8.85 -17.94 33.63
C GLN A 228 8.13 -16.62 33.86
N ASN A 229 6.80 -16.56 33.73
CA ASN A 229 6.01 -15.36 34.01
C ASN A 229 6.02 -15.00 35.50
N VAL A 230 5.96 -15.99 36.39
CA VAL A 230 6.14 -15.78 37.84
C VAL A 230 7.56 -15.28 38.12
N SER A 231 8.58 -15.89 37.52
CA SER A 231 9.98 -15.43 37.65
C SER A 231 10.18 -14.01 37.10
N LEU A 232 9.53 -13.66 35.98
CA LEU A 232 9.54 -12.30 35.42
C LEU A 232 8.81 -11.31 36.32
N ALA A 233 7.68 -11.70 36.93
CA ALA A 233 6.98 -10.87 37.90
C ALA A 233 7.84 -10.61 39.14
N ASP A 234 8.55 -11.63 39.65
CA ASP A 234 9.47 -11.48 40.77
C ASP A 234 10.72 -10.67 40.41
N LYS A 235 11.26 -10.84 39.20
CA LYS A 235 12.34 -9.98 38.68
C LYS A 235 11.86 -8.54 38.50
N LYS A 236 10.64 -8.31 38.00
CA LYS A 236 10.03 -6.97 37.92
C LYS A 236 9.84 -6.36 39.31
N LYS A 237 9.41 -7.15 40.32
CA LYS A 237 9.35 -6.68 41.72
C LYS A 237 10.74 -6.31 42.24
N LYS A 238 11.77 -7.13 41.97
CA LYS A 238 13.16 -6.82 42.34
C LYS A 238 13.70 -5.60 41.63
N ILE A 239 13.38 -5.40 40.34
CA ILE A 239 13.72 -4.20 39.58
C ILE A 239 12.96 -2.99 40.14
N ASN A 240 11.69 -3.13 40.53
CA ASN A 240 10.93 -2.06 41.17
C ASN A 240 11.49 -1.69 42.55
N ILE A 241 11.98 -2.66 43.31
CA ILE A 241 12.68 -2.40 44.58
C ILE A 241 14.03 -1.74 44.31
N ALA A 242 14.80 -2.22 43.33
CA ALA A 242 16.09 -1.65 42.96
C ALA A 242 15.96 -0.25 42.34
N THR A 243 14.89 0.03 41.59
CA THR A 243 14.58 1.37 41.05
C THR A 243 14.11 2.29 42.16
N LYS A 244 13.29 1.84 43.11
CA LYS A 244 13.00 2.63 44.33
C LYS A 244 14.25 2.89 45.16
N GLN A 245 15.12 1.92 45.34
CA GLN A 245 16.41 2.11 46.00
C GLN A 245 17.33 3.03 45.20
N HIS A 246 17.28 2.98 43.87
CA HIS A 246 18.02 3.90 43.00
C HIS A 246 17.43 5.31 43.06
N GLU A 247 16.11 5.46 43.16
CA GLU A 247 15.41 6.74 43.36
C GLU A 247 15.70 7.29 44.76
N GLU A 248 15.69 6.47 45.80
CA GLU A 248 16.13 6.83 47.15
C GLU A 248 17.60 7.21 47.16
N LEU A 249 18.47 6.45 46.47
CA LEU A 249 19.88 6.78 46.32
C LEU A 249 20.08 8.04 45.48
N GLN A 250 19.29 8.26 44.44
CA GLN A 250 19.28 9.49 43.66
C GLN A 250 18.79 10.67 44.48
N GLN A 251 17.78 10.50 45.33
CA GLN A 251 17.37 11.50 46.30
C GLN A 251 18.47 11.72 47.34
N THR A 252 19.18 10.67 47.77
CA THR A 252 20.33 10.85 48.68
C THR A 252 21.50 11.53 47.97
N ILE A 253 21.72 11.26 46.69
CA ILE A 253 22.73 11.90 45.85
C ILE A 253 22.31 13.33 45.59
N GLU A 254 21.04 13.63 45.32
CA GLU A 254 20.50 14.98 45.19
C GLU A 254 20.60 15.72 46.52
N THR A 255 20.33 15.07 47.67
CA THR A 255 20.55 15.69 48.99
C THR A 255 22.02 15.90 49.28
N LEU A 256 22.88 14.93 48.90
CA LEU A 256 24.33 15.05 49.03
C LEU A 256 24.93 16.00 48.00
N GLU A 257 24.28 16.22 46.86
CA GLU A 257 24.62 17.20 45.84
C GLU A 257 24.11 18.57 46.27
N THR A 258 22.99 18.67 46.98
CA THR A 258 22.56 19.91 47.65
C THR A 258 23.44 20.23 48.86
N ASP A 259 23.90 19.23 49.60
CA ASP A 259 24.85 19.38 50.71
C ASP A 259 26.26 19.65 50.18
N HIS A 260 26.65 19.02 49.07
CA HIS A 260 27.89 19.31 48.35
C HIS A 260 27.78 20.65 47.64
N LEU A 261 26.61 21.10 47.18
CA LEU A 261 26.32 22.47 46.74
C LEU A 261 26.35 23.43 47.92
N GLN A 262 25.98 23.05 49.15
CA GLN A 262 26.19 23.83 50.38
C GLN A 262 27.67 23.89 50.79
N VAL A 263 28.44 22.82 50.53
CA VAL A 263 29.89 22.75 50.80
C VAL A 263 30.74 23.36 49.67
N THR A 264 30.29 23.37 48.42
CA THR A 264 30.91 24.10 47.27
C THR A 264 30.37 25.51 47.12
N SER A 265 29.21 25.83 47.68
CA SER A 265 28.85 27.21 48.00
C SER A 265 29.52 27.71 49.27
N ARG A 266 30.28 26.90 50.01
CA ARG A 266 31.15 27.41 51.10
C ARG A 266 32.37 28.19 50.55
N PRO A 267 33.02 27.77 49.45
CA PRO A 267 33.84 28.63 48.60
C PRO A 267 33.04 29.78 47.98
N GLY A 268 31.75 29.62 47.69
CA GLY A 268 30.84 30.65 47.18
C GLY A 268 30.37 31.67 48.23
N GLU A 269 30.36 31.33 49.50
CA GLU A 269 30.04 32.16 50.67
C GLU A 269 31.32 32.81 51.20
N LEU A 270 32.47 32.13 51.07
CA LEU A 270 33.78 32.77 51.16
C LEU A 270 34.04 33.68 49.95
N LEU A 271 33.58 33.33 48.74
CA LEU A 271 33.60 34.21 47.56
C LEU A 271 32.51 35.28 47.62
N LYS A 272 31.39 35.11 48.34
CA LYS A 272 30.41 36.20 48.60
C LYS A 272 30.77 37.06 49.81
N GLN A 273 31.59 36.55 50.74
CA GLN A 273 32.24 37.36 51.77
C GLN A 273 33.48 38.04 51.20
N ILE A 274 34.20 37.44 50.26
CA ILE A 274 35.29 38.06 49.49
C ILE A 274 34.73 39.00 48.43
N ASP A 275 33.64 38.69 47.74
CA ASP A 275 32.88 39.59 46.85
C ASP A 275 32.09 40.60 47.69
N GLY A 276 31.77 40.31 48.95
CA GLY A 276 31.23 41.26 49.92
C GLY A 276 32.31 42.19 50.47
N PHE A 277 33.54 41.71 50.65
CA PHE A 277 34.73 42.53 50.93
C PHE A 277 35.25 43.24 49.69
N ILE A 278 35.04 42.71 48.48
CA ILE A 278 35.36 43.36 47.20
C ILE A 278 34.24 44.33 46.83
N LEU A 279 32.97 44.09 47.17
CA LEU A 279 31.88 45.07 47.01
C LEU A 279 31.90 46.10 48.13
N GLN A 280 32.33 45.78 49.36
CA GLN A 280 32.65 46.78 50.39
C GLN A 280 33.93 47.52 50.05
N LYS A 281 34.94 46.86 49.46
CA LYS A 281 36.15 47.52 48.96
C LYS A 281 35.84 48.37 47.74
N ASP A 282 34.99 47.94 46.81
CA ASP A 282 34.54 48.69 45.64
C ASP A 282 33.52 49.76 46.04
N GLN A 283 32.75 49.59 47.12
CA GLN A 283 31.95 50.65 47.74
C GLN A 283 32.84 51.63 48.52
N THR A 284 33.92 51.21 49.17
CA THR A 284 34.89 52.14 49.79
C THR A 284 35.83 52.75 48.75
N ASP A 285 36.11 52.08 47.64
CA ASP A 285 36.91 52.57 46.51
C ASP A 285 36.03 53.51 45.68
N HIS A 286 34.72 53.27 45.56
CA HIS A 286 33.75 54.21 44.98
C HIS A 286 33.38 55.33 45.95
N GLU A 287 33.32 55.12 47.26
CA GLU A 287 33.18 56.18 48.26
C GLU A 287 34.46 57.00 48.39
N THR A 288 35.65 56.43 48.16
CA THR A 288 36.92 57.18 48.10
C THR A 288 37.12 57.84 46.75
N GLU A 289 36.67 57.28 45.63
CA GLU A 289 36.59 57.97 44.33
C GLU A 289 35.49 59.04 44.35
N GLU A 290 34.35 58.84 45.00
CA GLU A 290 33.32 59.87 45.25
C GLU A 290 33.80 60.90 46.27
N LEU A 291 34.60 60.54 47.28
CA LEU A 291 35.21 61.49 48.20
C LEU A 291 36.38 62.22 47.56
N GLU A 292 37.13 61.63 46.63
CA GLU A 292 38.19 62.26 45.83
C GLU A 292 37.61 63.12 44.70
N MET A 293 36.48 62.73 44.12
CA MET A 293 35.68 63.55 43.21
C MET A 293 34.97 64.66 43.98
N ARG A 294 34.42 64.42 45.18
CA ARG A 294 33.92 65.48 46.07
C ARG A 294 35.05 66.33 46.65
N LEU A 295 36.28 65.83 46.80
CA LEU A 295 37.46 66.64 47.16
C LEU A 295 37.96 67.44 45.96
N LYS A 296 37.93 66.90 44.75
CA LYS A 296 38.23 67.64 43.51
C LYS A 296 37.14 68.66 43.20
N GLU A 297 35.87 68.32 43.36
CA GLU A 297 34.71 69.22 43.24
C GLU A 297 34.66 70.21 44.41
N GLN A 298 35.01 69.89 45.65
CA GLN A 298 35.16 70.87 46.72
C GLN A 298 36.44 71.69 46.59
N ASN A 299 37.51 71.17 45.97
CA ASN A 299 38.70 71.96 45.62
C ASN A 299 38.44 72.85 44.40
N GLU A 300 37.60 72.42 43.46
CA GLU A 300 37.10 73.22 42.33
C GLU A 300 36.02 74.20 42.79
N LEU A 301 35.17 73.87 43.77
CA LEU A 301 34.17 74.75 44.37
C LEU A 301 34.83 75.70 45.38
N THR A 302 35.94 75.34 46.04
CA THR A 302 36.75 76.28 46.83
C THR A 302 37.68 77.09 45.93
N ALA A 303 38.14 76.59 44.78
CA ALA A 303 38.78 77.38 43.73
C ALA A 303 37.78 78.32 43.04
N GLN A 304 36.53 77.89 42.83
CA GLN A 304 35.42 78.68 42.29
C GLN A 304 34.84 79.63 43.35
N LEU A 305 34.81 79.27 44.64
CA LEU A 305 34.44 80.16 45.75
C LEU A 305 35.58 81.13 46.10
N THR A 306 36.84 80.79 45.87
CA THR A 306 37.95 81.76 45.91
C THR A 306 38.01 82.60 44.63
N GLU A 307 37.59 82.08 43.48
CA GLU A 307 37.28 82.84 42.26
C GLU A 307 36.02 83.72 42.42
N GLU A 308 34.99 83.29 43.14
CA GLU A 308 33.75 84.04 43.40
C GLU A 308 33.96 85.03 44.54
N ILE A 309 34.78 84.72 45.55
CA ILE A 309 35.24 85.69 46.56
C ILE A 309 36.19 86.71 45.91
N THR A 310 36.99 86.35 44.89
CA THR A 310 37.76 87.32 44.10
C THR A 310 36.91 88.05 43.05
N LYS A 311 35.84 87.44 42.50
CA LYS A 311 34.83 88.08 41.64
C LYS A 311 33.86 88.98 42.43
N VAL A 312 33.54 88.70 43.69
CA VAL A 312 32.73 89.52 44.62
C VAL A 312 33.57 90.63 45.25
N LYS A 313 34.87 90.39 45.52
CA LYS A 313 35.86 91.46 45.81
C LYS A 313 36.17 92.33 44.59
N ALA A 314 36.08 91.78 43.36
CA ALA A 314 36.18 92.55 42.11
C ALA A 314 34.85 93.21 41.68
N ALA A 315 33.69 92.71 42.11
CA ALA A 315 32.38 93.32 41.88
C ALA A 315 32.10 94.48 42.86
N THR A 316 32.56 94.37 44.11
CA THR A 316 32.62 95.51 45.06
C THR A 316 33.66 96.57 44.65
N TYR A 317 34.68 96.22 43.85
CA TYR A 317 35.53 97.21 43.16
C TYR A 317 34.88 97.83 41.90
N LYS A 318 33.94 97.12 41.26
CA LYS A 318 33.16 97.64 40.12
C LYS A 318 32.01 98.57 40.56
N GLU A 319 31.54 98.47 41.79
CA GLU A 319 30.75 99.53 42.45
C GLU A 319 31.58 100.79 42.80
N THR A 320 32.92 100.70 42.89
CA THR A 320 33.81 101.85 43.14
C THR A 320 34.46 102.46 41.91
N LYS A 321 34.34 101.89 40.71
CA LYS A 321 34.79 102.51 39.44
C LYS A 321 33.68 102.92 38.47
N LEU A 322 32.43 102.98 38.94
CA LEU A 322 31.47 104.00 38.48
C LEU A 322 31.95 105.43 38.84
N VAL A 323 32.97 105.54 39.71
CA VAL A 323 33.69 106.80 40.00
C VAL A 323 34.77 107.12 38.96
N ASP A 324 35.47 106.14 38.37
CA ASP A 324 36.52 106.39 37.37
C ASP A 324 36.02 106.24 35.92
N GLN A 325 34.81 106.71 35.64
CA GLN A 325 34.50 107.31 34.34
C GLN A 325 35.49 108.45 33.96
N GLN A 326 36.41 108.82 34.85
CA GLN A 326 37.45 109.82 34.65
C GLN A 326 38.68 109.40 33.81
N ASN A 327 39.02 108.12 33.64
CA ASN A 327 40.32 107.73 33.04
C ASN A 327 40.26 107.16 31.62
N GLN A 328 39.34 107.67 30.79
CA GLN A 328 39.41 107.63 29.31
C GLN A 328 40.62 108.40 28.72
N GLN A 329 41.75 108.49 29.43
CA GLN A 329 42.93 109.28 29.05
C GLN A 329 44.17 108.46 28.65
N SER A 330 44.22 107.13 28.85
CA SER A 330 45.44 106.32 28.59
C SER A 330 45.42 105.41 27.35
N GLU A 331 44.40 105.54 26.49
CA GLU A 331 44.31 104.92 25.16
C GLU A 331 45.39 105.42 24.15
N ARG A 332 46.40 106.18 24.58
CA ARG A 332 47.36 106.86 23.68
C ARG A 332 48.80 106.38 23.77
N LEU A 333 49.15 105.47 24.68
CA LEU A 333 50.55 105.38 25.10
C LEU A 333 51.37 104.17 24.66
N ASN A 334 50.87 103.02 24.21
CA ASN A 334 51.80 101.91 23.92
C ASN A 334 51.42 100.98 22.75
N ASP A 335 51.10 101.64 21.64
CA ASP A 335 51.45 101.19 20.28
C ASP A 335 52.97 100.89 20.08
N GLU A 336 53.81 100.92 21.12
CA GLU A 336 55.26 100.70 21.06
C GLU A 336 55.70 99.21 21.08
N ILE A 337 54.89 98.24 21.55
CA ILE A 337 55.35 96.82 21.63
C ILE A 337 55.16 96.03 20.31
N ARG A 338 54.32 96.51 19.38
CA ARG A 338 54.27 96.02 17.99
C ARG A 338 55.62 96.14 17.25
N SER A 339 56.60 96.85 17.81
CA SER A 339 57.94 97.06 17.24
C SER A 339 58.95 95.95 17.54
N VAL A 340 58.68 94.94 18.39
CA VAL A 340 59.60 93.78 18.54
C VAL A 340 59.20 92.64 17.60
N MET A 341 59.02 93.05 16.35
CA MET A 341 59.84 92.49 15.29
C MET A 341 59.87 90.97 15.22
N ASN A 342 59.17 90.40 14.26
CA ASN A 342 59.64 90.45 12.86
C ASN A 342 61.10 89.98 12.67
N LEU A 343 61.68 89.23 13.63
CA LEU A 343 63.05 88.76 13.51
C LEU A 343 63.18 87.26 13.22
N ILE A 344 62.20 86.40 13.48
CA ILE A 344 62.27 84.98 13.05
C ILE A 344 60.91 84.47 12.56
N ALA A 345 60.22 85.31 11.79
CA ALA A 345 59.38 84.84 10.68
C ALA A 345 60.25 84.30 9.52
N PHE A 346 61.35 83.64 9.86
CA PHE A 346 62.36 83.23 8.92
C PHE A 346 62.52 81.74 9.10
N GLU A 347 62.64 81.08 7.97
CA GLU A 347 63.06 79.70 7.91
C GLU A 347 62.00 78.74 8.45
N GLU A 348 60.85 78.78 7.81
CA GLU A 348 60.68 77.97 6.60
C GLU A 348 60.40 76.54 7.04
N ALA A 349 59.14 76.16 6.95
CA ALA A 349 58.69 75.69 5.65
C ALA A 349 59.64 74.56 5.24
N LYS A 350 59.24 73.33 5.41
CA LYS A 350 58.14 72.80 4.63
C LYS A 350 58.13 71.32 5.00
N LEU A 351 56.98 70.76 5.35
CA LEU A 351 56.10 70.21 4.31
C LEU A 351 56.85 69.24 3.38
N THR A 352 56.49 67.97 3.53
CA THR A 352 56.55 66.86 2.57
C THR A 352 57.76 65.91 2.58
N LYS A 353 57.54 64.73 3.18
CA LYS A 353 57.78 63.37 2.64
C LYS A 353 57.42 62.37 3.76
N GLY A 354 56.65 61.32 3.57
CA GLY A 354 56.30 60.58 2.37
C GLY A 354 56.16 59.12 2.82
N GLN A 355 55.12 58.44 2.33
CA GLN A 355 54.89 57.02 2.54
C GLN A 355 56.09 56.16 2.06
N ILE A 356 56.12 54.92 2.54
CA ILE A 356 56.84 53.74 2.01
C ILE A 356 58.35 53.66 2.33
N ASP A 357 58.74 52.68 3.16
CA ASP A 357 59.59 51.55 2.72
C ASP A 357 59.77 50.53 3.85
N GLU A 358 59.19 49.34 3.65
CA GLU A 358 59.64 48.10 4.27
C GLU A 358 61.14 47.93 3.98
N ARG A 359 61.98 47.96 5.02
CA ARG A 359 63.17 47.10 5.17
C ARG A 359 63.88 47.36 6.50
N GLN A 360 64.13 46.26 7.22
CA GLN A 360 65.09 46.09 8.34
C GLN A 360 64.52 46.46 9.72
N SER A 361 63.80 45.57 10.42
CA SER A 361 64.37 44.44 11.17
C SER A 361 65.82 44.67 11.58
N THR A 362 66.06 45.05 12.86
CA THR A 362 67.26 44.76 13.71
C THR A 362 67.62 45.84 14.77
N GLU A 363 66.67 46.39 15.54
CA GLU A 363 67.04 47.29 16.66
C GLU A 363 66.52 46.91 18.06
N ALA A 364 65.58 45.96 18.20
CA ALA A 364 65.20 45.41 19.51
C ALA A 364 66.16 44.33 20.06
N VAL A 365 67.13 43.85 19.24
CA VAL A 365 68.16 42.85 19.64
C VAL A 365 69.48 43.50 20.10
N LYS A 366 69.67 44.81 19.90
CA LYS A 366 70.92 45.51 20.28
C LYS A 366 71.06 45.75 21.80
N SER A 367 69.95 45.79 22.57
CA SER A 367 70.03 45.99 24.03
C SER A 367 70.32 44.72 24.83
N THR A 368 70.00 43.53 24.30
CA THR A 368 70.30 42.23 24.97
C THR A 368 71.70 41.70 24.64
N VAL A 369 72.26 42.07 23.47
CA VAL A 369 73.63 41.72 23.07
C VAL A 369 74.69 42.53 23.84
N GLN A 370 74.37 43.75 24.30
CA GLN A 370 75.31 44.59 25.06
C GLN A 370 75.52 44.10 26.51
N MET A 371 74.51 43.47 27.13
CA MET A 371 74.60 42.86 28.47
C MET A 371 75.40 41.54 28.45
N CYS A 372 75.24 40.73 27.40
CA CYS A 372 76.04 39.52 27.19
C CYS A 372 77.52 39.79 26.84
N ARG A 373 77.85 40.98 26.31
CA ARG A 373 79.24 41.40 26.02
C ARG A 373 80.00 41.79 27.29
N GLN A 374 79.35 42.44 28.26
CA GLN A 374 79.96 42.76 29.57
C GLN A 374 80.25 41.53 30.43
N VAL A 375 79.38 40.50 30.39
CA VAL A 375 79.61 39.23 31.13
C VAL A 375 80.74 38.41 30.49
N ARG A 376 80.89 38.42 29.16
CA ARG A 376 82.01 37.74 28.47
C ARG A 376 83.37 38.42 28.70
N GLU A 377 83.41 39.76 28.82
CA GLU A 377 84.66 40.47 29.17
C GLU A 377 85.09 40.28 30.63
N GLN A 378 84.14 40.13 31.57
CA GLN A 378 84.47 39.78 32.96
C GLN A 378 85.00 38.33 33.08
N HIS A 379 84.47 37.39 32.30
CA HIS A 379 84.94 36.00 32.29
C HIS A 379 86.36 35.86 31.71
N GLN A 380 86.71 36.60 30.65
CA GLN A 380 88.09 36.63 30.11
C GLN A 380 89.13 37.28 31.06
N LYS A 381 88.72 38.25 31.89
CA LYS A 381 89.59 38.84 32.92
C LYS A 381 89.86 37.86 34.07
N PHE A 382 88.86 37.11 34.52
CA PHE A 382 89.04 36.04 35.51
C PHE A 382 89.89 34.87 34.99
N GLN A 383 89.78 34.52 33.71
CA GLN A 383 90.56 33.45 33.10
C GLN A 383 92.05 33.83 32.95
N LYS A 384 92.35 35.10 32.61
CA LYS A 384 93.73 35.64 32.62
C LYS A 384 94.31 35.81 34.04
N GLN A 385 93.49 36.12 35.05
CA GLN A 385 93.93 36.15 36.46
C GLN A 385 94.20 34.74 36.99
N LYS A 386 93.38 33.75 36.65
CA LYS A 386 93.59 32.33 36.99
C LYS A 386 94.90 31.78 36.40
N GLU A 387 95.23 32.12 35.15
CA GLU A 387 96.51 31.74 34.52
C GLU A 387 97.74 32.50 35.06
N ARG A 388 97.54 33.68 35.66
CA ARG A 388 98.61 34.44 36.33
C ARG A 388 98.91 33.83 37.71
N LEU A 389 97.88 33.50 38.48
CA LEU A 389 97.99 32.83 39.78
C LEU A 389 98.52 31.39 39.65
N LEU A 390 98.18 30.66 38.58
CA LEU A 390 98.78 29.34 38.30
C LEU A 390 100.27 29.42 37.90
N ARG A 391 100.72 30.53 37.29
CA ARG A 391 102.14 30.76 37.00
C ARG A 391 102.91 31.23 38.24
N GLU A 392 102.28 31.98 39.13
CA GLU A 392 102.85 32.36 40.43
C GLU A 392 102.93 31.18 41.40
N LEU A 393 101.91 30.31 41.44
CA LEU A 393 101.93 29.05 42.20
C LEU A 393 103.05 28.12 41.71
N LYS A 394 103.23 27.97 40.39
CA LYS A 394 104.30 27.11 39.82
C LYS A 394 105.70 27.71 40.00
N ARG A 395 105.83 29.03 40.13
CA ARG A 395 107.09 29.69 40.55
C ARG A 395 107.36 29.49 42.04
N ALA A 396 106.34 29.61 42.89
CA ALA A 396 106.45 29.36 44.32
C ALA A 396 106.74 27.88 44.64
N GLU A 397 106.14 26.94 43.90
CA GLU A 397 106.43 25.50 44.00
C GLU A 397 107.85 25.14 43.54
N ASN A 398 108.35 25.78 42.47
CA ASN A 398 109.74 25.60 42.05
C ASN A 398 110.74 26.27 43.01
N GLN A 399 110.39 27.39 43.64
CA GLN A 399 111.18 28.02 44.70
C GLN A 399 111.15 27.19 46.00
N HIS A 400 110.03 26.54 46.32
CA HIS A 400 109.92 25.60 47.43
C HIS A 400 110.76 24.34 47.19
N ARG A 401 110.74 23.78 45.97
CA ARG A 401 111.63 22.67 45.58
C ARG A 401 113.09 23.06 45.64
N HIS A 402 113.47 24.26 45.17
CA HIS A 402 114.85 24.74 45.28
C HIS A 402 115.28 24.93 46.74
N ALA A 403 114.38 25.44 47.59
CA ALA A 403 114.62 25.55 49.04
C ALA A 403 114.67 24.19 49.75
N GLU A 404 113.91 23.19 49.29
CA GLU A 404 113.97 21.80 49.79
C GLU A 404 115.25 21.08 49.33
N ASP A 405 115.73 21.34 48.11
CA ASP A 405 117.01 20.83 47.60
C ASP A 405 118.21 21.54 48.28
N GLU A 406 118.11 22.84 48.58
CA GLU A 406 119.07 23.58 49.42
C GLU A 406 119.06 23.08 50.87
N LEU A 407 117.90 22.73 51.43
CA LEU A 407 117.78 22.12 52.76
C LEU A 407 118.31 20.68 52.78
N ALA A 408 118.17 19.91 51.69
CA ALA A 408 118.73 18.57 51.55
C ALA A 408 120.27 18.60 51.36
N SER A 409 120.80 19.57 50.61
CA SER A 409 122.25 19.78 50.48
C SER A 409 122.88 20.31 51.77
N ALA A 410 122.18 21.19 52.51
CA ALA A 410 122.60 21.68 53.82
C ALA A 410 122.61 20.55 54.88
N LYS A 411 121.63 19.63 54.84
CA LYS A 411 121.60 18.41 55.67
C LYS A 411 122.73 17.44 55.31
N MET A 412 123.06 17.27 54.02
CA MET A 412 124.23 16.48 53.59
C MET A 412 125.59 17.12 53.95
N THR A 413 125.69 18.45 54.09
CA THR A 413 126.93 19.12 54.56
C THR A 413 127.11 19.05 56.08
N VAL A 414 126.02 18.96 56.84
CA VAL A 414 126.05 18.79 58.31
C VAL A 414 126.32 17.32 58.71
N GLU A 415 125.88 16.34 57.92
CA GLU A 415 126.32 14.93 58.06
C GLU A 415 127.78 14.69 57.59
N ARG A 416 128.27 15.46 56.61
CA ARG A 416 129.65 15.32 56.08
C ARG A 416 130.73 15.95 56.96
N LEU A 417 130.38 16.90 57.82
CA LEU A 417 131.28 17.51 58.82
C LEU A 417 131.23 16.82 60.19
N THR A 418 130.22 15.99 60.47
CA THR A 418 130.14 15.15 61.69
C THR A 418 130.80 13.78 61.54
N LEU A 419 131.11 13.35 60.31
CA LEU A 419 131.79 12.07 59.99
C LEU A 419 133.27 12.19 59.58
N ARG A 420 133.90 13.38 59.63
CA ARG A 420 135.29 13.60 59.16
C ARG A 420 136.26 14.30 60.14
N TYR A 421 135.94 14.38 61.45
CA TYR A 421 136.86 15.00 62.43
C TYR A 421 137.21 14.20 63.69
N ALA A 422 136.64 13.04 64.05
CA ALA A 422 137.06 12.44 65.35
C ALA A 422 136.90 10.93 65.54
N ALA A 423 137.10 10.15 64.48
CA ALA A 423 137.59 8.78 64.63
C ALA A 423 138.65 8.54 63.54
N LEU A 424 139.88 9.03 63.80
CA LEU A 424 141.07 8.30 63.39
C LEU A 424 141.30 7.20 64.44
N PRO A 425 141.37 5.92 64.03
CA PRO A 425 141.77 4.82 64.90
C PRO A 425 143.20 4.34 64.57
N HIS A 426 144.05 4.18 65.59
CA HIS A 426 145.10 3.17 65.62
C HIS A 426 145.49 2.83 67.07
N ASP A 427 145.36 1.54 67.37
CA ASP A 427 145.83 0.86 68.56
C ASP A 427 147.37 0.66 68.54
N ASP A 428 147.91 0.42 69.73
CA ASP A 428 148.96 -0.54 70.09
C ASP A 428 150.33 -0.60 69.37
N THR A 429 151.33 -0.15 70.15
CA THR A 429 152.54 -0.86 70.59
C THR A 429 153.63 -1.36 69.62
N SER A 430 154.85 -0.98 70.01
CA SER A 430 156.14 -1.68 69.95
C SER A 430 157.12 -1.27 68.85
N PHE A 431 158.18 -0.60 69.31
CA PHE A 431 159.62 -0.68 68.97
C PHE A 431 160.24 0.45 69.83
N ASP A 432 160.77 0.18 71.02
CA ASP A 432 162.13 -0.28 71.30
C ASP A 432 163.26 0.49 70.60
N THR A 433 164.21 0.91 71.44
CA THR A 433 165.59 1.35 71.19
C THR A 433 165.89 2.82 70.86
N GLU A 434 166.87 3.34 71.60
CA GLU A 434 167.67 4.55 71.39
C GLU A 434 167.06 5.90 71.82
N GLN A 435 167.24 6.24 73.10
CA GLN A 435 168.38 7.09 73.52
C GLN A 435 168.32 7.40 75.03
N GLU A 436 168.94 6.54 75.84
CA GLU A 436 169.83 7.07 76.88
C GLU A 436 171.06 7.68 76.17
N ASN A 437 171.58 8.77 76.74
CA ASN A 437 172.87 9.42 76.48
C ASN A 437 172.89 10.64 75.54
N ILE A 438 172.41 11.78 76.07
CA ILE A 438 173.27 12.93 76.42
C ILE A 438 172.80 13.44 77.81
N LYS A 439 173.41 13.00 78.91
CA LYS A 439 174.59 13.54 79.64
C LYS A 439 174.21 14.42 80.84
N GLY A 440 174.55 13.92 82.03
CA GLY A 440 175.26 14.75 83.00
C GLY A 440 176.72 14.94 82.57
N GLU A 441 177.39 15.92 83.17
CA GLU A 441 178.78 16.39 82.98
C GLU A 441 178.94 17.59 82.02
N ILE A 442 178.75 18.81 82.55
CA ILE A 442 179.81 19.66 83.12
C ILE A 442 179.16 20.33 84.35
N ASP A 443 179.52 19.97 85.59
CA ASP A 443 180.68 20.47 86.35
C ASP A 443 180.63 21.98 86.62
N ASP A 444 180.99 22.34 87.86
CA ASP A 444 181.71 23.59 88.17
C ASP A 444 180.97 24.90 87.83
N ILE A 445 180.29 25.56 88.76
CA ILE A 445 180.85 26.36 89.87
C ILE A 445 179.58 26.82 90.66
N CYS A 446 179.41 26.63 91.96
CA CYS A 446 180.38 26.91 93.00
C CYS A 446 180.06 26.14 94.29
N LYS A 447 181.04 25.36 94.75
CA LYS A 447 181.23 25.00 96.17
C LYS A 447 181.42 26.27 97.02
N ALA A 448 180.98 26.19 98.28
CA ALA A 448 181.76 26.46 99.51
C ALA A 448 180.79 26.78 100.66
N SER A 449 180.99 26.38 101.91
CA SER A 449 182.02 25.59 102.58
C SER A 449 181.58 25.37 104.04
N GLU A 450 182.16 24.34 104.64
CA GLU A 450 182.12 23.92 106.04
C GLU A 450 182.72 24.89 107.09
N LYS A 451 182.42 24.56 108.38
CA LYS A 451 183.22 24.69 109.64
C LYS A 451 183.56 26.12 110.14
N GLN A 452 183.69 26.44 111.45
CA GLN A 452 184.22 25.67 112.57
C GLN A 452 183.86 26.26 113.97
N ASP A 453 184.06 25.40 114.97
CA ASP A 453 184.25 25.46 116.44
C ASP A 453 184.53 26.75 117.28
N LYS A 454 184.00 26.67 118.53
CA LYS A 454 184.58 26.95 119.90
C LYS A 454 185.22 28.33 120.17
N GLN A 455 185.09 28.98 121.33
CA GLN A 455 184.69 28.57 122.68
C GLN A 455 184.39 29.82 123.52
N ARG A 456 183.61 29.60 124.60
CA ARG A 456 183.73 30.21 125.94
C ARG A 456 184.39 31.61 125.99
N ILE A 457 183.59 32.62 126.27
CA ILE A 457 183.54 33.22 127.62
C ILE A 457 182.34 34.18 127.67
N VAL A 458 181.31 33.66 128.34
CA VAL A 458 180.62 34.37 129.43
C VAL A 458 179.51 35.36 129.00
N ASN A 459 178.31 34.86 128.77
CA ASN A 459 177.30 34.52 129.81
C ASN A 459 176.55 35.70 130.45
N GLN A 460 176.37 36.83 129.74
CA GLN A 460 175.45 37.86 130.22
C GLN A 460 174.40 38.36 129.22
N SER A 461 174.55 38.11 127.91
CA SER A 461 173.58 38.55 126.87
C SER A 461 172.61 37.46 126.40
N MET A 462 172.82 36.21 126.79
CA MET A 462 172.09 35.04 126.27
C MET A 462 170.63 34.92 126.76
N LEU A 463 170.19 35.74 127.73
CA LEU A 463 168.80 35.67 128.23
C LEU A 463 167.81 36.53 127.43
N THR A 464 168.25 37.56 126.70
CA THR A 464 167.33 38.52 126.04
C THR A 464 166.94 38.17 124.60
N ASN A 465 167.69 37.31 123.91
CA ASN A 465 167.41 36.99 122.49
C ASN A 465 166.48 35.78 122.29
N ALA A 466 166.42 34.84 123.22
CA ALA A 466 165.56 33.66 123.11
C ALA A 466 164.04 33.98 123.09
N GLN A 467 163.65 35.19 123.51
CA GLN A 467 162.24 35.62 123.51
C GLN A 467 161.73 36.08 122.13
N LYS A 468 162.60 36.53 121.22
CA LYS A 468 162.14 37.06 119.91
C LYS A 468 161.90 35.99 118.85
N ASP A 469 162.62 34.87 118.89
CA ASP A 469 162.47 33.82 117.88
C ASP A 469 161.19 32.98 118.06
N HIS A 470 160.65 32.94 119.28
CA HIS A 470 159.39 32.24 119.54
C HIS A 470 158.17 32.96 118.94
N GLU A 471 158.19 34.30 118.85
CA GLU A 471 157.09 35.07 118.24
C GLU A 471 157.00 34.87 116.72
N ASN A 472 158.11 34.70 116.02
CA ASN A 472 158.11 34.55 114.55
C ASN A 472 157.51 33.21 114.06
N ILE A 473 157.68 32.13 114.82
CA ILE A 473 157.16 30.80 114.43
C ILE A 473 155.63 30.74 114.55
N LEU A 474 155.05 31.44 115.54
CA LEU A 474 153.59 31.50 115.72
C LEU A 474 152.88 32.18 114.54
N MET A 475 153.52 33.16 113.89
CA MET A 475 152.92 33.88 112.77
C MET A 475 152.77 33.02 111.51
N GLN A 476 153.77 32.19 111.19
CA GLN A 476 153.72 31.30 110.02
C GLN A 476 152.65 30.21 110.15
N GLN A 477 152.36 29.75 111.38
CA GLN A 477 151.31 28.75 111.61
C GLN A 477 149.89 29.31 111.38
N SER A 478 149.70 30.62 111.53
CA SER A 478 148.43 31.30 111.23
C SER A 478 148.12 31.30 109.72
N ASP A 479 149.12 31.54 108.87
CA ASP A 479 148.91 31.71 107.43
C ASP A 479 148.54 30.39 106.74
N TYR A 480 149.19 29.27 107.07
CA TYR A 480 148.83 27.95 106.51
C TYR A 480 147.40 27.50 106.87
N ARG A 481 146.88 27.92 108.03
CA ARG A 481 145.47 27.65 108.39
C ARG A 481 144.50 28.41 107.48
N ARG A 482 144.87 29.62 107.04
CA ARG A 482 144.03 30.44 106.16
C ARG A 482 143.92 29.81 104.76
N ASP A 483 145.01 29.25 104.24
CA ASP A 483 145.04 28.58 102.93
C ASP A 483 144.28 27.25 102.93
N ALA A 484 144.32 26.48 104.02
CA ALA A 484 143.53 25.25 104.12
C ALA A 484 142.02 25.52 104.05
N VAL A 485 141.55 26.61 104.66
CA VAL A 485 140.13 27.01 104.62
C VAL A 485 139.72 27.50 103.23
N SER A 486 140.58 28.26 102.54
CA SER A 486 140.28 28.75 101.19
C SER A 486 140.17 27.61 100.17
N LEU A 487 141.06 26.61 100.25
CA LEU A 487 141.00 25.40 99.42
C LEU A 487 139.74 24.57 99.67
N ALA A 488 139.31 24.41 100.93
CA ALA A 488 138.08 23.70 101.27
C ALA A 488 136.84 24.40 100.71
N HIS A 489 136.81 25.74 100.73
CA HIS A 489 135.71 26.50 100.13
C HIS A 489 135.64 26.32 98.60
N PHE A 490 136.78 26.37 97.91
CA PHE A 490 136.84 26.16 96.47
C PHE A 490 136.36 24.75 96.07
N ALA A 491 136.75 23.72 96.81
CA ALA A 491 136.28 22.34 96.59
C ALA A 491 134.75 22.23 96.73
N SER A 492 134.14 22.95 97.68
CA SER A 492 132.68 22.98 97.84
C SER A 492 131.97 23.65 96.67
N VAL A 493 132.50 24.77 96.15
CA VAL A 493 131.93 25.46 94.97
C VAL A 493 131.95 24.56 93.74
N VAL A 494 133.09 23.93 93.44
CA VAL A 494 133.21 23.02 92.28
C VAL A 494 132.26 21.82 92.41
N SER A 495 132.07 21.28 93.62
CA SER A 495 131.10 20.21 93.85
C SER A 495 129.66 20.66 93.58
N ASN A 496 129.28 21.86 94.02
CA ASN A 496 127.95 22.41 93.78
C ASN A 496 127.69 22.71 92.29
N GLU A 497 128.68 23.25 91.57
CA GLU A 497 128.57 23.48 90.12
C GLU A 497 128.39 22.17 89.34
N ARG A 498 129.14 21.13 89.71
CA ARG A 498 128.98 19.79 89.12
C ARG A 498 127.57 19.25 89.34
N GLU A 499 127.03 19.38 90.54
CA GLU A 499 125.68 18.92 90.85
C GLU A 499 124.61 19.72 90.08
N GLN A 500 124.78 21.04 89.99
CA GLN A 500 123.90 21.90 89.20
C GLN A 500 123.91 21.53 87.71
N LYS A 501 125.07 21.29 87.12
CA LYS A 501 125.20 20.85 85.71
C LYS A 501 124.60 19.47 85.46
N CYS A 502 124.72 18.54 86.40
CA CYS A 502 124.02 17.24 86.33
C CYS A 502 122.50 17.41 86.33
N ARG A 503 121.94 18.28 87.19
CA ARG A 503 120.50 18.57 87.24
C ARG A 503 120.01 19.25 85.95
N GLU A 504 120.79 20.19 85.40
CA GLU A 504 120.49 20.83 84.11
C GLU A 504 120.47 19.80 82.96
N LYS A 505 121.46 18.89 82.91
CA LYS A 505 121.50 17.81 81.92
C LYS A 505 120.30 16.87 82.03
N MET A 506 119.90 16.48 83.26
CA MET A 506 118.72 15.63 83.46
C MET A 506 117.42 16.33 83.05
N LYS A 507 117.26 17.62 83.38
CA LYS A 507 116.11 18.42 82.92
C LYS A 507 116.08 18.54 81.39
N ALA A 508 117.22 18.72 80.74
CA ALA A 508 117.30 18.78 79.28
C ALA A 508 116.95 17.43 78.64
N LYS A 509 117.42 16.31 79.20
CA LYS A 509 117.05 14.97 78.73
C LYS A 509 115.56 14.69 78.86
N ALA A 510 114.96 14.98 80.03
CA ALA A 510 113.53 14.78 80.25
C ALA A 510 112.67 15.62 79.28
N ARG A 511 113.09 16.85 78.96
CA ARG A 511 112.44 17.69 77.93
C ARG A 511 112.54 17.08 76.53
N LEU A 512 113.69 16.53 76.16
CA LEU A 512 113.89 15.87 74.87
C LEU A 512 112.98 14.64 74.75
N GLU A 513 112.94 13.78 75.78
CA GLU A 513 112.10 12.58 75.80
C GLU A 513 110.62 12.94 75.68
N SER A 514 110.14 13.92 76.46
CA SER A 514 108.76 14.43 76.34
C SER A 514 108.44 14.96 74.94
N ALA A 515 109.37 15.67 74.29
CA ALA A 515 109.18 16.20 72.95
C ALA A 515 109.16 15.09 71.87
N LEU A 516 109.95 14.03 72.06
CA LEU A 516 109.94 12.87 71.16
C LEU A 516 108.63 12.08 71.28
N GLU A 517 108.12 11.88 72.49
CA GLU A 517 106.81 11.26 72.71
C GLU A 517 105.67 12.09 72.10
N GLU A 518 105.73 13.42 72.24
CA GLU A 518 104.73 14.32 71.64
C GLU A 518 104.80 14.29 70.11
N LYS A 519 106.00 14.30 69.54
CA LYS A 519 106.21 14.09 68.09
C LYS A 519 105.58 12.78 67.64
N GLN A 520 105.82 11.68 68.37
CA GLN A 520 105.29 10.37 68.01
C GLN A 520 103.75 10.31 68.09
N ARG A 521 103.15 10.94 69.11
CA ARG A 521 101.68 11.10 69.20
C ARG A 521 101.13 11.88 68.01
N LYS A 522 101.75 13.01 67.67
CA LYS A 522 101.32 13.82 66.52
C LYS A 522 101.50 13.10 65.18
N THR A 523 102.55 12.31 65.01
CA THR A 523 102.69 11.49 63.79
C THR A 523 101.60 10.43 63.67
N ASN A 524 101.18 9.81 64.78
CA ASN A 524 100.09 8.84 64.77
C ASN A 524 98.73 9.52 64.48
N GLU A 525 98.45 10.68 65.09
CA GLU A 525 97.25 11.46 64.77
C GLU A 525 97.19 11.85 63.29
N ILE A 526 98.32 12.30 62.71
CA ILE A 526 98.40 12.63 61.28
C ILE A 526 98.11 11.40 60.42
N TYR A 527 98.66 10.24 60.76
CA TYR A 527 98.41 8.99 60.03
C TYR A 527 96.93 8.58 60.09
N GLU A 528 96.29 8.68 61.25
CA GLU A 528 94.85 8.42 61.40
C GLU A 528 93.98 9.40 60.59
N HIS A 529 94.35 10.69 60.56
CA HIS A 529 93.65 11.68 59.74
C HIS A 529 93.84 11.43 58.24
N GLN A 530 95.05 11.08 57.80
CA GLN A 530 95.31 10.70 56.41
C GLN A 530 94.50 9.48 56.00
N LYS A 531 94.44 8.44 56.85
CA LYS A 531 93.59 7.28 56.59
C LYS A 531 92.11 7.66 56.46
N ARG A 532 91.60 8.51 57.36
CA ARG A 532 90.22 9.03 57.28
C ARG A 532 89.94 9.82 56.00
N ILE A 533 90.89 10.61 55.51
CA ILE A 533 90.74 11.32 54.24
C ILE A 533 90.63 10.34 53.08
N VAL A 534 91.49 9.32 53.03
CA VAL A 534 91.44 8.28 52.00
C VAL A 534 90.11 7.51 52.05
N ASP A 535 89.63 7.14 53.24
CA ASP A 535 88.35 6.46 53.40
C ASP A 535 87.17 7.34 52.92
N LEU A 536 87.19 8.65 53.24
CA LEU A 536 86.18 9.61 52.76
C LEU A 536 86.25 9.84 51.25
N GLU A 537 87.45 9.84 50.66
CA GLU A 537 87.63 9.93 49.20
C GLU A 537 87.07 8.70 48.48
N ILE A 538 87.25 7.50 49.04
CA ILE A 538 86.64 6.27 48.52
C ILE A 538 85.12 6.38 48.60
N GLN A 539 84.57 6.76 49.76
CA GLN A 539 83.12 6.94 49.92
C GLN A 539 82.54 7.99 48.95
N LEU A 540 83.23 9.11 48.76
CA LEU A 540 82.81 10.14 47.79
C LEU A 540 82.79 9.61 46.34
N LYS A 541 83.78 8.79 45.97
CA LYS A 541 83.79 8.14 44.64
C LYS A 541 82.64 7.14 44.51
N GLU A 542 82.35 6.35 45.53
CA GLU A 542 81.21 5.43 45.55
C GLU A 542 79.86 6.16 45.46
N PHE A 543 79.70 7.30 46.14
CA PHE A 543 78.50 8.13 45.99
C PHE A 543 78.39 8.77 44.59
N ALA A 544 79.50 9.20 44.00
CA ALA A 544 79.51 9.72 42.64
C ALA A 544 79.09 8.67 41.62
N THR A 545 79.60 7.44 41.72
CA THR A 545 79.19 6.35 40.83
C THR A 545 77.72 5.98 41.03
N MET A 546 77.24 5.93 42.28
CA MET A 546 75.83 5.68 42.58
C MET A 546 74.92 6.79 42.01
N TYR A 547 75.32 8.05 42.12
CA TYR A 547 74.59 9.17 41.54
C TYR A 547 74.52 9.07 40.01
N ASP A 548 75.61 8.69 39.34
CA ASP A 548 75.60 8.49 37.89
C ASP A 548 74.68 7.34 37.45
N VAL A 549 74.62 6.25 38.22
CA VAL A 549 73.64 5.17 37.99
C VAL A 549 72.22 5.70 38.14
N ILE A 550 71.90 6.38 39.24
CA ILE A 550 70.56 6.96 39.47
C ILE A 550 70.20 7.98 38.40
N LYS A 551 71.14 8.80 37.96
CA LYS A 551 70.94 9.78 36.88
C LYS A 551 70.65 9.07 35.55
N ASN A 552 71.36 7.99 35.25
CA ASN A 552 71.12 7.19 34.06
C ASN A 552 69.76 6.49 34.11
N GLU A 553 69.35 5.97 35.26
CA GLU A 553 68.02 5.39 35.48
C GLU A 553 66.92 6.44 35.37
N ARG A 554 67.09 7.62 35.97
CA ARG A 554 66.18 8.77 35.80
C ARG A 554 66.03 9.12 34.33
N ASN A 555 67.12 9.22 33.58
CA ASN A 555 67.08 9.55 32.15
C ASN A 555 66.37 8.44 31.34
N LYS A 556 66.59 7.17 31.66
CA LYS A 556 65.85 6.04 31.05
C LYS A 556 64.35 6.12 31.35
N CYS A 557 63.97 6.42 32.60
CA CYS A 557 62.57 6.59 32.98
C CYS A 557 61.93 7.79 32.26
N VAL A 558 62.61 8.94 32.18
CA VAL A 558 62.12 10.13 31.46
C VAL A 558 61.92 9.82 29.97
N ASN A 559 62.88 9.15 29.32
CA ASN A 559 62.75 8.75 27.92
C ASN A 559 61.58 7.76 27.72
N SER A 560 61.44 6.77 28.61
CA SER A 560 60.31 5.84 28.59
C SER A 560 58.97 6.55 28.78
N ILE A 561 58.89 7.54 29.68
CA ILE A 561 57.70 8.37 29.88
C ILE A 561 57.39 9.17 28.62
N GLN A 562 58.39 9.79 27.99
CA GLN A 562 58.19 10.55 26.76
C GLN A 562 57.70 9.67 25.61
N VAL A 563 58.31 8.49 25.40
CA VAL A 563 57.88 7.53 24.38
C VAL A 563 56.47 7.03 24.67
N ASN A 564 56.14 6.72 25.92
CA ASN A 564 54.79 6.29 26.30
C ASN A 564 53.77 7.43 26.13
N HIS A 565 54.15 8.68 26.42
CA HIS A 565 53.30 9.84 26.21
C HIS A 565 53.03 10.06 24.71
N GLN A 566 54.05 9.95 23.86
CA GLN A 566 53.89 10.01 22.41
C GLN A 566 52.98 8.89 21.91
N LYS A 567 53.22 7.63 22.32
CA LYS A 567 52.33 6.51 21.98
C LYS A 567 50.89 6.73 22.46
N ALA A 568 50.69 7.29 23.64
CA ALA A 568 49.37 7.62 24.15
C ALA A 568 48.66 8.71 23.32
N ASN A 569 49.41 9.66 22.76
CA ASN A 569 48.87 10.67 21.84
C ASN A 569 48.52 10.04 20.49
N GLU A 570 49.40 9.23 19.90
CA GLU A 570 49.13 8.49 18.66
C GLU A 570 47.90 7.58 18.78
N MET A 571 47.74 6.89 19.92
CA MET A 571 46.56 6.08 20.20
C MET A 571 45.30 6.93 20.37
N ARG A 572 45.38 8.11 20.99
CA ARG A 572 44.26 9.07 21.06
C ARG A 572 43.83 9.56 19.68
N GLU A 573 44.77 9.84 18.79
CA GLU A 573 44.47 10.22 17.40
C GLU A 573 43.82 9.06 16.63
N LYS A 574 44.31 7.83 16.80
CA LYS A 574 43.67 6.63 16.23
C LYS A 574 42.24 6.44 16.74
N ILE A 575 42.01 6.65 18.04
CA ILE A 575 40.66 6.59 18.62
C ILE A 575 39.75 7.64 17.95
N LYS A 576 40.20 8.89 17.81
CA LYS A 576 39.42 9.94 17.12
C LYS A 576 39.11 9.59 15.66
N LEU A 577 40.07 9.01 14.94
CA LEU A 577 39.84 8.56 13.56
C LEU A 577 38.78 7.45 13.50
N LEU A 578 38.85 6.49 14.41
CA LEU A 578 37.85 5.41 14.51
C LEU A 578 36.47 5.95 14.95
N GLU A 579 36.42 6.93 15.85
CA GLU A 579 35.18 7.62 16.23
C GLU A 579 34.53 8.30 15.02
N ASN A 580 35.32 9.03 14.23
CA ASN A 580 34.86 9.65 12.99
C ASN A 580 34.39 8.60 11.97
N GLU A 581 35.10 7.47 11.84
CA GLU A 581 34.70 6.39 10.94
C GLU A 581 33.39 5.74 11.40
N ILE A 582 33.21 5.53 12.71
CA ILE A 582 31.95 5.06 13.30
C ILE A 582 30.83 6.06 13.00
N GLU A 583 31.07 7.36 13.11
CA GLU A 583 30.06 8.39 12.82
C GLU A 583 29.68 8.42 11.33
N ILE A 584 30.65 8.31 10.43
CA ILE A 584 30.40 8.17 8.98
C ILE A 584 29.60 6.90 8.69
N LEU A 585 29.92 5.78 9.35
CA LEU A 585 29.17 4.53 9.17
C LEU A 585 27.75 4.65 9.74
N ARG A 586 27.55 5.30 10.89
CA ARG A 586 26.22 5.56 11.47
C ARG A 586 25.37 6.44 10.57
N THR A 587 25.93 7.51 10.01
CA THR A 587 25.21 8.38 9.07
C THR A 587 24.84 7.63 7.79
N LYS A 588 25.75 6.84 7.21
CA LYS A 588 25.46 5.95 6.07
C LYS A 588 24.35 4.93 6.40
N LEU A 589 24.44 4.29 7.56
CA LEU A 589 23.43 3.32 8.02
C LEU A 589 22.06 4.00 8.18
N SER A 590 22.00 5.18 8.79
CA SER A 590 20.75 5.96 8.90
C SER A 590 20.17 6.37 7.54
N THR A 591 21.01 6.73 6.56
CA THR A 591 20.53 7.02 5.20
C THR A 591 19.96 5.77 4.52
N LEU A 592 20.63 4.62 4.66
CA LEU A 592 20.15 3.34 4.12
C LEU A 592 18.86 2.88 4.80
N GLU A 593 18.72 3.07 6.12
CA GLU A 593 17.48 2.79 6.84
C GLU A 593 16.32 3.65 6.35
N LYS A 594 16.55 4.95 6.12
CA LYS A 594 15.53 5.85 5.55
C LYS A 594 15.11 5.42 4.14
N ASP A 595 16.08 5.03 3.30
CA ASP A 595 15.77 4.57 1.95
C ASP A 595 15.08 3.20 1.93
N LEU A 596 15.45 2.30 2.84
CA LEU A 596 14.75 1.03 3.06
C LEU A 596 13.31 1.27 3.52
N GLN A 597 13.11 2.20 4.47
CA GLN A 597 11.78 2.57 4.95
C GLN A 597 10.92 3.16 3.82
N LYS A 598 11.48 4.05 2.98
CA LYS A 598 10.79 4.55 1.78
C LYS A 598 10.40 3.42 0.83
N LYS A 599 11.30 2.47 0.56
CA LYS A 599 10.99 1.32 -0.29
C LYS A 599 9.92 0.42 0.32
N ASN A 600 9.96 0.18 1.62
CA ASN A 600 8.93 -0.59 2.32
C ASN A 600 7.56 0.10 2.24
N LEU A 601 7.50 1.42 2.41
CA LEU A 601 6.26 2.19 2.24
C LEU A 601 5.72 2.10 0.81
N LEU A 602 6.59 2.15 -0.21
CA LEU A 602 6.18 1.96 -1.61
C LEU A 602 5.65 0.55 -1.88
N VAL A 603 6.27 -0.48 -1.31
CA VAL A 603 5.80 -1.87 -1.42
C VAL A 603 4.43 -2.02 -0.74
N VAL A 604 4.26 -1.49 0.47
CA VAL A 604 2.98 -1.51 1.20
C VAL A 604 1.90 -0.78 0.39
N ALA A 605 2.18 0.41 -0.15
CA ALA A 605 1.26 1.15 -1.01
C ALA A 605 0.88 0.33 -2.26
N SER A 606 1.86 -0.31 -2.93
CA SER A 606 1.59 -1.17 -4.08
C SER A 606 0.76 -2.41 -3.73
N VAL A 607 0.96 -2.98 -2.54
CA VAL A 607 0.17 -4.11 -2.03
C VAL A 607 -1.29 -3.69 -1.79
N ILE A 608 -1.50 -2.53 -1.16
CA ILE A 608 -2.83 -1.97 -0.93
C ILE A 608 -3.54 -1.72 -2.27
N GLU A 609 -2.88 -1.10 -3.24
CA GLU A 609 -3.46 -0.87 -4.57
C GLU A 609 -3.78 -2.18 -5.30
N ARG A 610 -2.89 -3.18 -5.25
CA ARG A 610 -3.15 -4.51 -5.80
C ARG A 610 -4.35 -5.18 -5.13
N ASP A 611 -4.48 -5.08 -3.81
CA ASP A 611 -5.57 -5.71 -3.06
C ASP A 611 -6.90 -4.96 -3.30
N ARG A 612 -6.85 -3.64 -3.46
CA ARG A 612 -7.98 -2.81 -3.92
C ARG A 612 -8.47 -3.24 -5.30
N GLU A 613 -7.56 -3.43 -6.26
CA GLU A 613 -7.91 -3.92 -7.60
C GLU A 613 -8.43 -5.37 -7.58
N LYS A 614 -7.82 -6.26 -6.80
CA LYS A 614 -8.34 -7.62 -6.58
C LYS A 614 -9.76 -7.60 -6.03
N HIS A 615 -10.04 -6.73 -5.06
CA HIS A 615 -11.38 -6.59 -4.50
C HIS A 615 -12.39 -6.06 -5.52
N LYS A 616 -12.01 -5.09 -6.38
CA LYS A 616 -12.84 -4.63 -7.51
C LYS A 616 -13.13 -5.77 -8.50
N VAL A 617 -12.12 -6.58 -8.82
CA VAL A 617 -12.26 -7.75 -9.70
C VAL A 617 -13.21 -8.77 -9.08
N GLU A 618 -13.08 -9.07 -7.79
CA GLU A 618 -13.96 -10.04 -7.12
C GLU A 618 -15.41 -9.54 -7.04
N LYS A 619 -15.62 -8.25 -6.74
CA LYS A 619 -16.96 -7.62 -6.82
C LYS A 619 -17.59 -7.73 -8.22
N ARG A 620 -16.80 -7.58 -9.28
CA ARG A 620 -17.29 -7.78 -10.65
C ARG A 620 -17.59 -9.24 -10.93
N ARG A 621 -16.79 -10.18 -10.41
CA ARG A 621 -17.04 -11.62 -10.54
C ARG A 621 -18.30 -12.06 -9.80
N THR A 622 -18.57 -11.54 -8.60
CA THR A 622 -19.82 -11.83 -7.88
C THR A 622 -21.01 -11.30 -8.66
N TYR A 623 -20.95 -10.06 -9.16
CA TYR A 623 -22.01 -9.49 -10.00
C TYR A 623 -22.26 -10.31 -11.29
N LEU A 624 -21.20 -10.74 -11.98
CA LEU A 624 -21.34 -11.62 -13.15
C LEU A 624 -21.94 -12.99 -12.80
N ARG A 625 -21.62 -13.55 -11.62
CA ARG A 625 -22.25 -14.79 -11.14
C ARG A 625 -23.74 -14.59 -10.87
N GLU A 626 -24.12 -13.50 -10.22
CA GLU A 626 -25.53 -13.15 -9.99
C GLU A 626 -26.29 -12.96 -11.31
N LEU A 627 -25.70 -12.26 -12.28
CA LEU A 627 -26.29 -12.07 -13.61
C LEU A 627 -26.46 -13.39 -14.35
N ASN A 628 -25.47 -14.30 -14.31
CA ASN A 628 -25.59 -15.63 -14.89
C ASN A 628 -26.69 -16.47 -14.23
N ILE A 629 -26.86 -16.37 -12.91
CA ILE A 629 -27.95 -17.05 -12.21
C ILE A 629 -29.30 -16.49 -12.67
N GLN A 630 -29.43 -15.17 -12.82
CA GLN A 630 -30.64 -14.53 -13.35
C GLN A 630 -30.91 -14.95 -14.80
N GLU A 631 -29.90 -15.03 -15.65
CA GLU A 631 -30.03 -15.51 -17.03
C GLU A 631 -30.52 -16.96 -17.07
N GLN A 632 -29.96 -17.84 -16.22
CA GLN A 632 -30.41 -19.22 -16.10
C GLN A 632 -31.85 -19.32 -15.61
N GLN A 633 -32.25 -18.49 -14.64
CA GLN A 633 -33.63 -18.41 -14.17
C GLN A 633 -34.58 -17.98 -15.30
N GLN A 634 -34.25 -16.91 -16.02
CA GLN A 634 -35.04 -16.43 -17.16
C GLN A 634 -35.09 -17.47 -18.29
N SER A 635 -34.00 -18.20 -18.55
CA SER A 635 -33.98 -19.30 -19.52
C SER A 635 -34.94 -20.43 -19.14
N LEU A 636 -35.00 -20.79 -17.86
CA LEU A 636 -35.97 -21.76 -17.34
C LEU A 636 -37.41 -21.24 -17.43
N GLU A 637 -37.66 -19.99 -17.09
CA GLU A 637 -38.97 -19.35 -17.24
C GLU A 637 -39.41 -19.31 -18.71
N ASN A 638 -38.53 -18.92 -19.63
CA ASN A 638 -38.78 -18.95 -21.06
C ASN A 638 -39.11 -20.36 -21.55
N ARG A 639 -38.39 -21.38 -21.07
CA ARG A 639 -38.72 -22.78 -21.37
C ARG A 639 -40.11 -23.17 -20.84
N ASN A 640 -40.48 -22.71 -19.65
CA ASN A 640 -41.81 -22.95 -19.08
C ASN A 640 -42.91 -22.25 -19.90
N TYR A 641 -42.70 -20.98 -20.28
CA TYR A 641 -43.63 -20.25 -21.15
C TYR A 641 -43.76 -20.92 -22.52
N ASN A 642 -42.65 -21.37 -23.12
CA ASN A 642 -42.68 -22.11 -24.39
C ASN A 642 -43.46 -23.42 -24.27
N ASN A 643 -43.32 -24.15 -23.16
CA ASN A 643 -44.12 -25.35 -22.90
C ASN A 643 -45.61 -25.02 -22.74
N LEU A 644 -45.93 -23.92 -22.06
CA LEU A 644 -47.32 -23.46 -21.88
C LEU A 644 -47.94 -23.03 -23.23
N ILE A 645 -47.18 -22.33 -24.07
CA ILE A 645 -47.58 -21.95 -25.43
C ILE A 645 -47.84 -23.21 -26.25
N ALA A 646 -46.92 -24.17 -26.27
CA ALA A 646 -47.10 -25.43 -27.00
C ALA A 646 -48.33 -26.21 -26.52
N PHE A 647 -48.62 -26.20 -25.21
CA PHE A 647 -49.84 -26.78 -24.65
C PHE A 647 -51.09 -26.03 -25.13
N ALA A 648 -51.09 -24.69 -25.07
CA ALA A 648 -52.20 -23.87 -25.53
C ALA A 648 -52.46 -24.02 -27.03
N GLU A 649 -51.41 -24.09 -27.85
CA GLU A 649 -51.51 -24.37 -29.29
C GLU A 649 -52.12 -25.74 -29.57
N LYS A 650 -51.75 -26.76 -28.79
CA LYS A 650 -52.34 -28.10 -28.90
C LYS A 650 -53.83 -28.09 -28.55
N GLU A 651 -54.23 -27.37 -27.49
CA GLU A 651 -55.65 -27.23 -27.12
C GLU A 651 -56.43 -26.41 -28.16
N LEU A 652 -55.85 -25.33 -28.69
CA LEU A 652 -56.44 -24.56 -29.80
C LEU A 652 -56.63 -25.42 -31.05
N ALA A 653 -55.66 -26.27 -31.39
CA ALA A 653 -55.78 -27.20 -32.51
C ALA A 653 -56.90 -28.23 -32.30
N LYS A 654 -57.06 -28.75 -31.07
CA LYS A 654 -58.19 -29.63 -30.73
C LYS A 654 -59.53 -28.89 -30.84
N LEU A 655 -59.61 -27.69 -30.30
CA LEU A 655 -60.83 -26.87 -30.35
C LEU A 655 -61.22 -26.54 -31.79
N LYS A 656 -60.24 -26.18 -32.62
CA LYS A 656 -60.46 -25.91 -34.05
C LYS A 656 -60.99 -27.15 -34.78
N LYS A 657 -60.41 -28.34 -34.54
CA LYS A 657 -60.93 -29.60 -35.11
C LYS A 657 -62.36 -29.89 -34.66
N ALA A 658 -62.69 -29.67 -33.39
CA ALA A 658 -64.05 -29.85 -32.87
C ALA A 658 -65.04 -28.85 -33.48
N TYR A 659 -64.63 -27.60 -33.65
CA TYR A 659 -65.40 -26.57 -34.34
C TYR A 659 -65.64 -26.94 -35.81
N ASP A 660 -64.60 -27.33 -36.54
CA ASP A 660 -64.69 -27.74 -37.94
C ASP A 660 -65.65 -28.94 -38.09
N ALA A 661 -65.58 -29.93 -37.19
CA ALA A 661 -66.53 -31.05 -37.16
C ALA A 661 -67.97 -30.57 -36.92
N SER A 662 -68.20 -29.68 -35.95
CA SER A 662 -69.53 -29.12 -35.68
C SER A 662 -70.08 -28.31 -36.87
N VAL A 663 -69.22 -27.60 -37.60
CA VAL A 663 -69.60 -26.90 -38.83
C VAL A 663 -69.99 -27.88 -39.92
N ILE A 664 -69.25 -28.96 -40.09
CA ILE A 664 -69.58 -30.05 -41.04
C ILE A 664 -70.95 -30.64 -40.67
N ASP A 665 -71.15 -31.05 -39.42
CA ASP A 665 -72.43 -31.60 -38.93
C ASP A 665 -73.60 -30.63 -39.16
N ARG A 666 -73.41 -29.34 -38.87
CA ARG A 666 -74.44 -28.31 -39.12
C ARG A 666 -74.74 -28.18 -40.61
N ASN A 667 -73.72 -28.18 -41.46
CA ASN A 667 -73.90 -28.07 -42.91
C ASN A 667 -74.63 -29.31 -43.46
N GLU A 668 -74.26 -30.51 -43.03
CA GLU A 668 -74.96 -31.75 -43.37
C GLU A 668 -76.42 -31.71 -42.93
N ARG A 669 -76.70 -31.26 -41.70
CA ARG A 669 -78.06 -31.07 -41.20
C ARG A 669 -78.84 -30.05 -42.02
N SER A 670 -78.18 -28.98 -42.46
CA SER A 670 -78.78 -27.96 -43.31
C SER A 670 -79.15 -28.51 -44.69
N VAL A 671 -78.28 -29.33 -45.29
CA VAL A 671 -78.56 -30.04 -46.54
C VAL A 671 -79.76 -30.98 -46.38
N GLN A 672 -79.77 -31.80 -45.32
CA GLN A 672 -80.90 -32.70 -45.02
C GLN A 672 -82.22 -31.92 -44.85
N LEU A 673 -82.19 -30.75 -44.21
CA LEU A 673 -83.38 -29.92 -44.04
C LEU A 673 -83.90 -29.41 -45.39
N VAL A 674 -83.00 -28.98 -46.28
CA VAL A 674 -83.36 -28.54 -47.64
C VAL A 674 -83.92 -29.71 -48.46
N GLU A 675 -83.33 -30.91 -48.36
CA GLU A 675 -83.86 -32.11 -49.00
C GLU A 675 -85.28 -32.43 -48.51
N ARG A 676 -85.52 -32.40 -47.18
CA ARG A 676 -86.85 -32.61 -46.61
C ARG A 676 -87.85 -31.54 -47.04
N TYR A 677 -87.44 -30.29 -47.10
CA TYR A 677 -88.27 -29.21 -47.59
C TYR A 677 -88.63 -29.41 -49.07
N ASN A 678 -87.67 -29.83 -49.90
CA ASN A 678 -87.93 -30.15 -51.30
C ASN A 678 -88.89 -31.35 -51.44
N GLU A 679 -88.74 -32.39 -50.61
CA GLU A 679 -89.69 -33.50 -50.54
C GLU A 679 -91.11 -33.01 -50.22
N GLU A 680 -91.25 -32.14 -49.21
CA GLU A 680 -92.53 -31.54 -48.82
C GLU A 680 -93.17 -30.77 -49.98
N VAL A 681 -92.41 -29.92 -50.68
CA VAL A 681 -92.88 -29.19 -51.86
C VAL A 681 -93.34 -30.14 -52.96
N VAL A 682 -92.57 -31.20 -53.23
CA VAL A 682 -92.95 -32.23 -54.22
C VAL A 682 -94.23 -32.95 -53.81
N PHE A 683 -94.42 -33.24 -52.52
CA PHE A 683 -95.66 -33.84 -52.02
C PHE A 683 -96.84 -32.88 -52.13
N GLN A 684 -96.67 -31.61 -51.81
CA GLN A 684 -97.71 -30.59 -51.95
C GLN A 684 -98.17 -30.50 -53.41
N GLU A 685 -97.23 -30.52 -54.36
CA GLU A 685 -97.57 -30.48 -55.78
C GLU A 685 -98.25 -31.77 -56.24
N LYS A 686 -97.83 -32.94 -55.74
CA LYS A 686 -98.55 -34.20 -55.98
C LYS A 686 -99.98 -34.14 -55.47
N VAL A 687 -100.21 -33.57 -54.28
CA VAL A 687 -101.56 -33.38 -53.72
C VAL A 687 -102.37 -32.44 -54.62
N ASN A 688 -101.80 -31.30 -55.04
CA ASN A 688 -102.47 -30.37 -55.96
C ASN A 688 -102.87 -31.06 -57.29
N VAL A 689 -101.98 -31.87 -57.87
CA VAL A 689 -102.25 -32.66 -59.07
C VAL A 689 -103.34 -33.71 -58.82
N GLN A 690 -103.38 -34.33 -57.64
CA GLN A 690 -104.45 -35.26 -57.28
C GLN A 690 -105.79 -34.55 -57.07
N ASP A 691 -105.81 -33.39 -56.41
CA ASP A 691 -107.01 -32.59 -56.19
C ASP A 691 -107.60 -32.08 -57.51
N THR A 692 -106.76 -31.66 -58.45
CA THR A 692 -107.24 -31.28 -59.79
C THR A 692 -107.81 -32.48 -60.55
N LYS A 693 -107.18 -33.66 -60.46
CA LYS A 693 -107.74 -34.90 -61.00
C LYS A 693 -109.07 -35.28 -60.34
N LEU A 694 -109.20 -35.15 -59.02
CA LEU A 694 -110.44 -35.41 -58.29
C LEU A 694 -111.55 -34.43 -58.67
N LYS A 695 -111.25 -33.14 -58.80
CA LYS A 695 -112.22 -32.14 -59.28
C LYS A 695 -112.71 -32.47 -60.69
N ASN A 696 -111.80 -32.83 -61.60
CA ASN A 696 -112.16 -33.23 -62.95
C ASN A 696 -113.02 -34.49 -62.95
N ALA A 697 -112.65 -35.51 -62.17
CA ALA A 697 -113.44 -36.74 -62.02
C ALA A 697 -114.83 -36.45 -61.42
N TYR A 698 -114.94 -35.53 -60.47
CA TYR A 698 -116.21 -35.11 -59.88
C TYR A 698 -117.10 -34.39 -60.89
N ILE A 699 -116.54 -33.49 -61.70
CA ILE A 699 -117.26 -32.80 -62.79
C ILE A 699 -117.74 -33.82 -63.82
N GLU A 700 -116.89 -34.77 -64.22
CA GLU A 700 -117.28 -35.82 -65.17
C GLU A 700 -118.39 -36.71 -64.59
N SER A 701 -118.26 -37.16 -63.34
CA SER A 701 -119.30 -37.93 -62.66
C SER A 701 -120.63 -37.17 -62.61
N ARG A 702 -120.60 -35.88 -62.26
CA ARG A 702 -121.80 -35.04 -62.24
C ARG A 702 -122.41 -34.88 -63.63
N SER A 703 -121.59 -34.71 -64.67
CA SER A 703 -122.07 -34.68 -66.05
C SER A 703 -122.75 -35.98 -66.45
N ARG A 704 -122.24 -37.14 -66.01
CA ARG A 704 -122.89 -38.44 -66.24
C ARG A 704 -124.19 -38.55 -65.45
N ASP A 705 -124.24 -38.08 -64.21
CA ASP A 705 -125.49 -38.05 -63.42
C ASP A 705 -126.56 -37.15 -64.07
N ASP A 706 -126.16 -36.02 -64.63
CA ASP A 706 -127.04 -35.13 -65.40
C ASP A 706 -127.54 -35.79 -66.69
N GLU A 707 -126.68 -36.51 -67.40
CA GLU A 707 -127.06 -37.31 -68.58
C GLU A 707 -128.05 -38.42 -68.20
N VAL A 708 -127.81 -39.15 -67.12
CA VAL A 708 -128.74 -40.17 -66.59
C VAL A 708 -130.08 -39.53 -66.23
N ARG A 709 -130.09 -38.40 -65.53
CA ARG A 709 -131.34 -37.67 -65.21
C ARG A 709 -132.11 -37.25 -66.46
N LEU A 710 -131.41 -36.75 -67.48
CA LEU A 710 -132.03 -36.38 -68.75
C LEU A 710 -132.64 -37.60 -69.45
N LEU A 711 -131.90 -38.70 -69.50
CA LEU A 711 -132.39 -39.97 -70.06
C LEU A 711 -133.60 -40.50 -69.29
N GLU A 712 -133.62 -40.40 -67.97
CA GLU A 712 -134.78 -40.76 -67.14
C GLU A 712 -136.01 -39.91 -67.45
N LEU A 713 -135.84 -38.59 -67.64
CA LEU A 713 -136.92 -37.70 -68.07
C LEU A 713 -137.43 -38.06 -69.47
N GLN A 714 -136.54 -38.35 -70.42
CA GLN A 714 -136.93 -38.82 -71.75
C GLN A 714 -137.71 -40.13 -71.67
N ILE A 715 -137.26 -41.10 -70.87
CA ILE A 715 -138.00 -42.35 -70.63
C ILE A 715 -139.39 -42.07 -70.03
N GLN A 716 -139.51 -41.11 -69.12
CA GLN A 716 -140.81 -40.73 -68.54
C GLN A 716 -141.75 -40.09 -69.57
N GLU A 717 -141.26 -39.20 -70.43
CA GLU A 717 -142.07 -38.57 -71.47
C GLU A 717 -142.51 -39.60 -72.52
N GLU A 718 -141.61 -40.48 -72.97
CA GLU A 718 -141.93 -41.60 -73.86
C GLU A 718 -142.99 -42.52 -73.24
N ARG A 719 -142.88 -42.86 -71.95
CA ARG A 719 -143.91 -43.62 -71.22
C ARG A 719 -145.25 -42.89 -71.20
N ARG A 720 -145.25 -41.55 -71.06
CA ARG A 720 -146.45 -40.71 -71.09
C ARG A 720 -147.09 -40.69 -72.48
N GLU A 721 -146.29 -40.54 -73.54
CA GLU A 721 -146.77 -40.60 -74.93
C GLU A 721 -147.40 -41.95 -75.26
N ILE A 722 -146.77 -43.05 -74.83
CA ILE A 722 -147.33 -44.40 -74.93
C ILE A 722 -148.67 -44.49 -74.18
N ALA A 723 -148.76 -43.93 -72.96
CA ALA A 723 -150.00 -43.93 -72.19
C ALA A 723 -151.12 -43.11 -72.87
N LEU A 724 -150.80 -41.95 -73.44
CA LEU A 724 -151.73 -41.13 -74.22
C LEU A 724 -152.20 -41.86 -75.48
N SER A 725 -151.29 -42.52 -76.19
CA SER A 725 -151.60 -43.34 -77.36
C SER A 725 -152.51 -44.51 -77.00
N LYS A 726 -152.26 -45.19 -75.88
CA LYS A 726 -153.15 -46.23 -75.33
C LYS A 726 -154.55 -45.70 -75.00
N LYS A 727 -154.69 -44.46 -74.51
CA LYS A 727 -156.00 -43.81 -74.27
C LYS A 727 -156.77 -43.45 -75.54
N LYS A 728 -156.08 -43.19 -76.67
CA LYS A 728 -156.73 -42.93 -77.98
C LYS A 728 -157.20 -44.20 -78.69
N LEU A 729 -156.64 -45.36 -78.33
CA LEU A 729 -156.96 -46.66 -78.93
C LEU A 729 -158.46 -47.05 -78.90
N PRO A 730 -159.23 -46.82 -77.82
CA PRO A 730 -160.65 -47.18 -77.77
C PRO A 730 -161.51 -46.35 -78.74
N VAL A 731 -161.19 -45.06 -78.91
CA VAL A 731 -161.87 -44.18 -79.87
C VAL A 731 -161.65 -44.66 -81.29
N LYS A 732 -160.40 -45.03 -81.63
CA LYS A 732 -160.11 -45.66 -82.92
C LYS A 732 -160.91 -46.96 -83.10
N ARG A 733 -160.91 -47.86 -82.09
CA ARG A 733 -161.69 -49.10 -82.14
C ARG A 733 -163.20 -48.87 -82.28
N ALA A 734 -163.74 -47.78 -81.74
CA ALA A 734 -165.14 -47.41 -81.91
C ALA A 734 -165.43 -46.92 -83.34
N LEU A 735 -164.58 -46.04 -83.87
CA LEU A 735 -164.65 -45.58 -85.27
C LEU A 735 -164.48 -46.73 -86.27
N ASP A 736 -163.59 -47.68 -85.99
CA ASP A 736 -163.41 -48.89 -86.82
C ASP A 736 -164.70 -49.72 -86.87
N LYS A 737 -165.42 -49.85 -85.74
CA LYS A 737 -166.74 -50.52 -85.69
C LYS A 737 -167.83 -49.74 -86.41
N GLU A 738 -167.86 -48.42 -86.29
CA GLU A 738 -168.79 -47.56 -87.03
C GLU A 738 -168.56 -47.66 -88.53
N LEU A 739 -167.30 -47.65 -88.98
CA LEU A 739 -166.94 -47.89 -90.38
C LEU A 739 -167.40 -49.26 -90.87
N GLU A 740 -167.28 -50.29 -90.04
CA GLU A 740 -167.73 -51.63 -90.38
C GLU A 740 -169.27 -51.70 -90.52
N LEU A 741 -170.01 -51.01 -89.64
CA LEU A 741 -171.46 -50.85 -89.78
C LEU A 741 -171.83 -50.07 -91.06
N TYR A 742 -171.15 -48.95 -91.34
CA TYR A 742 -171.41 -48.18 -92.55
C TYR A 742 -171.08 -48.96 -93.83
N ARG A 743 -170.06 -49.82 -93.82
CA ARG A 743 -169.76 -50.73 -94.93
C ARG A 743 -170.90 -51.71 -95.19
N ILE A 744 -171.47 -52.31 -94.14
CA ILE A 744 -172.63 -53.21 -94.25
C ILE A 744 -173.86 -52.46 -94.79
N CYS A 745 -174.14 -51.25 -94.31
CA CYS A 745 -175.24 -50.43 -94.83
C CYS A 745 -175.04 -50.02 -96.30
N LEU A 746 -173.80 -49.76 -96.70
CA LEU A 746 -173.44 -49.40 -98.07
C LEU A 746 -173.59 -50.59 -99.01
N GLU A 747 -173.20 -51.81 -98.61
CA GLU A 747 -173.47 -53.04 -99.37
C GLU A 747 -174.98 -53.24 -99.58
N SER A 748 -175.78 -53.09 -98.52
CA SER A 748 -177.25 -53.15 -98.61
C SER A 748 -177.83 -52.11 -99.58
N CYS A 749 -177.30 -50.89 -99.58
CA CYS A 749 -177.73 -49.84 -100.50
C CYS A 749 -177.29 -50.12 -101.94
N GLN A 750 -176.10 -50.69 -102.14
CA GLN A 750 -175.59 -51.08 -103.46
C GLN A 750 -176.41 -52.21 -104.08
N GLU A 751 -176.84 -53.22 -103.31
CA GLU A 751 -177.75 -54.25 -103.82
C GLU A 751 -179.06 -53.65 -104.36
N ARG A 752 -179.62 -52.67 -103.65
CA ARG A 752 -180.82 -51.95 -104.07
C ARG A 752 -180.57 -51.03 -105.27
N LEU A 753 -179.36 -50.50 -105.40
CA LEU A 753 -178.93 -49.68 -106.54
C LEU A 753 -178.80 -50.55 -107.79
N VAL A 754 -178.25 -51.76 -107.69
CA VAL A 754 -178.16 -52.72 -108.81
C VAL A 754 -179.54 -53.17 -109.30
N GLU A 755 -180.52 -53.33 -108.40
CA GLU A 755 -181.92 -53.57 -108.81
C GLU A 755 -182.50 -52.41 -109.63
N LEU A 756 -182.21 -51.17 -109.24
CA LEU A 756 -182.65 -49.96 -109.96
C LEU A 756 -181.83 -49.73 -111.25
N GLU A 757 -180.55 -50.10 -111.28
CA GLU A 757 -179.68 -49.99 -112.45
C GLU A 757 -180.16 -50.90 -113.58
N LYS A 758 -180.62 -52.12 -113.28
CA LYS A 758 -181.26 -52.98 -114.30
C LYS A 758 -182.57 -52.38 -114.86
N ALA A 759 -183.24 -51.51 -114.13
CA ALA A 759 -184.38 -50.75 -114.63
C ALA A 759 -183.95 -49.50 -115.45
N LEU A 760 -182.71 -49.02 -115.26
CA LEU A 760 -182.09 -47.88 -115.94
C LEU A 760 -181.27 -48.27 -117.18
N GLU A 761 -180.98 -49.54 -117.41
CA GLU A 761 -180.23 -50.10 -118.56
C GLU A 761 -180.99 -50.03 -119.92
N ASN A 762 -181.71 -48.94 -120.22
CA ASN A 762 -182.16 -48.58 -121.57
C ASN A 762 -181.37 -47.34 -122.09
N PRO A 763 -180.29 -47.52 -122.87
CA PRO A 763 -179.38 -46.44 -123.25
C PRO A 763 -179.65 -45.90 -124.67
N ASN A 764 -180.50 -44.89 -124.81
CA ASN A 764 -180.62 -44.11 -126.06
C ASN A 764 -180.96 -42.63 -125.82
N ASP A 765 -180.19 -41.93 -124.97
CA ASP A 765 -180.18 -40.45 -125.01
C ASP A 765 -178.80 -39.84 -124.63
N PRO A 766 -178.11 -39.09 -125.53
CA PRO A 766 -176.71 -38.69 -125.36
C PRO A 766 -176.51 -37.19 -125.08
N ALA A 767 -176.46 -36.77 -123.81
CA ALA A 767 -176.23 -35.35 -123.47
C ALA A 767 -175.15 -35.04 -122.44
N ARG A 768 -174.25 -35.96 -122.02
CA ARG A 768 -173.61 -35.75 -120.71
C ARG A 768 -172.14 -36.14 -120.51
N VAL A 769 -171.16 -35.50 -121.20
CA VAL A 769 -169.72 -35.56 -120.77
C VAL A 769 -168.84 -34.34 -121.17
N ARG A 770 -167.94 -33.83 -120.26
CA ARG A 770 -166.59 -33.18 -120.52
C ARG A 770 -165.71 -32.80 -119.24
N PHE A 771 -164.35 -32.61 -119.34
CA PHE A 771 -163.28 -32.22 -118.31
C PHE A 771 -162.08 -31.27 -118.80
N LEU A 772 -161.16 -30.71 -117.91
CA LEU A 772 -159.98 -29.71 -118.10
C LEU A 772 -158.77 -29.67 -117.00
N ASP A 773 -157.61 -28.88 -117.17
CA ASP A 773 -156.10 -28.97 -116.73
C ASP A 773 -155.22 -27.80 -115.97
N GLY A 774 -153.82 -27.91 -115.71
CA GLY A 774 -152.66 -26.90 -115.30
C GLY A 774 -151.09 -27.30 -114.96
N GLU A 775 -149.99 -26.40 -114.86
CA GLU A 775 -148.39 -26.56 -114.78
C GLU A 775 -147.38 -25.60 -113.88
N ASP A 776 -145.97 -25.75 -113.80
CA ASP A 776 -144.80 -25.14 -112.90
C ASP A 776 -143.34 -24.69 -113.50
N GLU A 777 -142.34 -24.02 -112.76
CA GLU A 777 -141.02 -23.30 -113.17
C GLU A 777 -139.53 -23.89 -112.93
N SER A 778 -138.40 -23.25 -113.42
CA SER A 778 -137.07 -23.82 -113.90
C SER A 778 -135.65 -23.49 -113.22
N PRO A 779 -134.60 -24.37 -113.39
CA PRO A 779 -133.33 -24.48 -112.61
C PRO A 779 -132.14 -23.51 -112.82
N ALA A 780 -132.08 -22.67 -113.85
CA ALA A 780 -130.89 -21.85 -114.14
C ALA A 780 -130.61 -20.75 -113.08
N ALA A 781 -131.64 -20.34 -112.33
CA ALA A 781 -131.53 -19.33 -111.28
C ALA A 781 -130.73 -19.80 -110.06
N ILE A 782 -130.60 -21.12 -109.86
CA ILE A 782 -129.95 -21.71 -108.68
C ILE A 782 -128.42 -21.67 -108.81
N MET A 783 -127.86 -21.98 -109.99
CA MET A 783 -126.40 -22.07 -110.18
C MET A 783 -125.67 -20.74 -110.00
N LYS A 784 -126.27 -19.62 -110.42
CA LYS A 784 -125.65 -18.28 -110.33
C LYS A 784 -125.44 -17.80 -108.90
N LYS A 785 -126.18 -18.36 -107.94
CA LYS A 785 -126.04 -18.06 -106.50
C LYS A 785 -124.88 -18.82 -105.85
N LEU A 786 -124.44 -19.94 -106.43
CA LEU A 786 -123.39 -20.78 -105.87
C LEU A 786 -122.00 -20.16 -106.07
N GLU A 787 -121.66 -19.72 -107.29
CA GLU A 787 -120.35 -19.13 -107.63
C GLU A 787 -119.99 -17.88 -106.82
N GLN A 788 -120.98 -17.07 -106.43
CA GLN A 788 -120.76 -15.86 -105.64
C GLN A 788 -120.30 -16.16 -104.21
N LEU A 789 -120.67 -17.32 -103.66
CA LEU A 789 -120.30 -17.71 -102.31
C LEU A 789 -118.87 -18.27 -102.25
N GLU A 790 -118.43 -18.97 -103.28
CA GLU A 790 -117.08 -19.56 -103.36
C GLU A 790 -115.97 -18.50 -103.44
N GLN A 791 -116.18 -17.42 -104.22
CA GLN A 791 -115.20 -16.33 -104.32
C GLN A 791 -115.00 -15.58 -102.99
N ARG A 792 -116.05 -15.46 -102.16
CA ARG A 792 -115.93 -14.82 -100.84
C ARG A 792 -115.12 -15.66 -99.85
N LEU A 793 -115.22 -16.98 -99.92
CA LEU A 793 -114.50 -17.89 -99.04
C LEU A 793 -112.98 -17.77 -99.26
N SER A 794 -112.53 -17.81 -100.52
CA SER A 794 -111.11 -17.74 -100.89
C SER A 794 -110.41 -16.46 -100.38
N THR A 795 -111.06 -15.29 -100.49
CA THR A 795 -110.48 -14.02 -100.00
C THR A 795 -110.30 -13.95 -98.48
N LYS A 796 -111.05 -14.75 -97.71
CA LYS A 796 -110.95 -14.78 -96.25
C LYS A 796 -109.84 -15.70 -95.74
N GLU A 797 -109.50 -16.74 -96.50
CA GLU A 797 -108.42 -17.66 -96.17
C GLU A 797 -107.04 -17.00 -96.33
N GLU A 798 -106.82 -16.22 -97.39
CA GLU A 798 -105.57 -15.45 -97.57
C GLU A 798 -105.32 -14.45 -96.44
N GLN A 799 -106.37 -13.75 -95.97
CA GLN A 799 -106.26 -12.80 -94.86
C GLN A 799 -105.91 -13.46 -93.51
N SER A 800 -106.19 -14.75 -93.33
CA SER A 800 -105.84 -15.49 -92.12
C SER A 800 -104.35 -15.85 -92.12
N LEU A 801 -103.84 -16.34 -93.25
CA LEU A 801 -102.46 -16.76 -93.41
C LEU A 801 -101.45 -15.61 -93.21
N GLU A 802 -101.76 -14.40 -93.68
CA GLU A 802 -100.91 -13.22 -93.45
C GLU A 802 -100.79 -12.87 -91.96
N LYS A 803 -101.88 -13.00 -91.19
CA LYS A 803 -101.88 -12.69 -89.75
C LYS A 803 -101.09 -13.71 -88.94
N ASP A 804 -101.16 -14.99 -89.31
CA ASP A 804 -100.39 -16.05 -88.66
C ASP A 804 -98.87 -15.86 -88.86
N LEU A 805 -98.46 -15.43 -90.05
CA LEU A 805 -97.05 -15.13 -90.35
C LEU A 805 -96.50 -13.95 -89.52
N ILE A 806 -97.32 -12.91 -89.31
CA ILE A 806 -96.97 -11.77 -88.46
C ILE A 806 -96.82 -12.20 -87.00
N LEU A 807 -97.72 -13.06 -86.52
CA LEU A 807 -97.72 -13.53 -85.13
C LEU A 807 -96.47 -14.36 -84.83
N GLU A 808 -96.00 -15.16 -85.79
CA GLU A 808 -94.75 -15.92 -85.66
C GLU A 808 -93.51 -15.02 -85.57
N GLN A 809 -93.43 -13.94 -86.39
CA GLN A 809 -92.33 -12.99 -86.31
C GLN A 809 -92.30 -12.20 -84.99
N VAL A 810 -93.46 -11.75 -84.51
CA VAL A 810 -93.58 -11.04 -83.23
C VAL A 810 -93.17 -11.94 -82.07
N SER A 811 -93.59 -13.20 -82.08
CA SER A 811 -93.22 -14.18 -81.04
C SER A 811 -91.71 -14.42 -80.99
N ARG A 812 -91.04 -14.57 -82.15
CA ARG A 812 -89.57 -14.72 -82.21
C ARG A 812 -88.82 -13.48 -81.71
N LEU A 813 -89.35 -12.28 -81.92
CA LEU A 813 -88.76 -11.03 -81.41
C LEU A 813 -88.89 -10.93 -79.89
N ILE A 814 -90.03 -11.34 -79.33
CA ILE A 814 -90.27 -11.35 -77.88
C ILE A 814 -89.33 -12.35 -77.18
N GLU A 815 -89.15 -13.55 -77.73
CA GLU A 815 -88.22 -14.54 -77.16
C GLU A 815 -86.75 -14.04 -77.16
N ARG A 816 -86.32 -13.37 -78.24
CA ARG A 816 -84.98 -12.76 -78.32
C ARG A 816 -84.79 -11.62 -77.32
N LEU A 817 -85.83 -10.83 -77.06
CA LEU A 817 -85.77 -9.77 -76.04
C LEU A 817 -85.78 -10.35 -74.61
N SER A 818 -86.57 -11.39 -74.36
CA SER A 818 -86.59 -12.09 -73.06
C SER A 818 -85.24 -12.70 -72.73
N THR A 819 -84.67 -13.48 -73.65
CA THR A 819 -83.35 -14.12 -73.47
C THR A 819 -82.22 -13.11 -73.24
N ARG A 820 -82.26 -11.94 -73.90
CA ARG A 820 -81.31 -10.84 -73.65
C ARG A 820 -81.55 -10.16 -72.30
N ALA A 821 -82.80 -9.98 -71.88
CA ALA A 821 -83.14 -9.41 -70.58
C ALA A 821 -82.73 -10.35 -69.43
N ASP A 822 -82.89 -11.66 -69.60
CA ASP A 822 -82.50 -12.66 -68.60
C ASP A 822 -80.98 -12.79 -68.47
N ALA A 823 -80.23 -12.75 -69.58
CA ALA A 823 -78.76 -12.72 -69.53
C ALA A 823 -78.20 -11.47 -68.81
N GLY A 824 -78.86 -10.31 -68.93
CA GLY A 824 -78.46 -9.08 -68.24
C GLY A 824 -78.76 -9.05 -66.73
N LYS A 825 -79.70 -9.88 -66.23
CA LYS A 825 -80.04 -9.97 -64.80
C LYS A 825 -78.90 -10.57 -63.97
N ASP A 826 -78.20 -11.57 -64.49
CA ASP A 826 -77.08 -12.20 -63.79
C ASP A 826 -75.86 -11.28 -63.69
N ASP A 827 -75.54 -10.53 -64.76
CA ASP A 827 -74.45 -9.56 -64.77
C ASP A 827 -74.72 -8.40 -63.80
N THR A 828 -75.95 -7.86 -63.79
CA THR A 828 -76.36 -6.79 -62.86
C THR A 828 -76.41 -7.25 -61.40
N LEU A 829 -76.84 -8.49 -61.13
CA LEU A 829 -76.80 -9.11 -59.81
C LEU A 829 -75.34 -9.31 -59.33
N SER A 830 -74.45 -9.74 -60.22
CA SER A 830 -73.04 -9.94 -59.90
C SER A 830 -72.33 -8.61 -59.58
N LEU A 831 -72.67 -7.54 -60.31
CA LEU A 831 -72.17 -6.19 -60.06
C LEU A 831 -72.69 -5.65 -58.72
N ALA A 832 -73.97 -5.85 -58.42
CA ALA A 832 -74.56 -5.45 -57.14
C ALA A 832 -73.88 -6.16 -55.95
N LYS A 833 -73.58 -7.46 -56.05
CA LYS A 833 -72.82 -8.21 -55.04
C LYS A 833 -71.41 -7.65 -54.86
N LYS A 834 -70.67 -7.41 -55.95
CA LYS A 834 -69.32 -6.81 -55.89
C LYS A 834 -69.31 -5.42 -55.26
N VAL A 835 -70.30 -4.58 -55.57
CA VAL A 835 -70.44 -3.24 -54.97
C VAL A 835 -70.72 -3.34 -53.47
N ASN A 836 -71.57 -4.28 -53.05
CA ASN A 836 -71.89 -4.50 -51.64
C ASN A 836 -70.67 -5.04 -50.86
N ASP A 837 -69.89 -5.93 -51.45
CA ASP A 837 -68.64 -6.43 -50.88
C ASP A 837 -67.60 -5.30 -50.72
N LEU A 838 -67.48 -4.42 -51.71
CA LEU A 838 -66.61 -3.24 -51.62
C LEU A 838 -67.09 -2.27 -50.53
N GLN A 839 -68.39 -2.04 -50.40
CA GLN A 839 -68.95 -1.23 -49.31
C GLN A 839 -68.66 -1.83 -47.93
N ASN A 840 -68.77 -3.15 -47.77
CA ASN A 840 -68.43 -3.83 -46.52
C ASN A 840 -66.93 -3.73 -46.19
N LYS A 841 -66.05 -3.92 -47.18
CA LYS A 841 -64.60 -3.71 -47.02
C LYS A 841 -64.27 -2.28 -46.62
N ILE A 842 -64.92 -1.28 -47.22
CA ILE A 842 -64.75 0.12 -46.83
C ILE A 842 -65.19 0.36 -45.39
N LYS A 843 -66.33 -0.20 -44.96
CA LYS A 843 -66.82 -0.13 -43.56
C LYS A 843 -65.87 -0.79 -42.57
N ASP A 844 -65.24 -1.90 -42.95
CA ASP A 844 -64.27 -2.61 -42.09
C ASP A 844 -62.96 -1.82 -41.97
N ILE A 845 -62.46 -1.26 -43.07
CA ILE A 845 -61.27 -0.41 -43.07
C ILE A 845 -61.53 0.87 -42.27
N THR A 846 -62.70 1.51 -42.43
CA THR A 846 -63.05 2.69 -41.62
C THR A 846 -63.20 2.36 -40.14
N ARG A 847 -63.72 1.19 -39.76
CA ARG A 847 -63.73 0.74 -38.36
C ARG A 847 -62.32 0.54 -37.81
N LYS A 848 -61.43 -0.12 -38.55
CA LYS A 848 -60.02 -0.27 -38.15
C LYS A 848 -59.31 1.08 -38.02
N MET A 849 -59.54 1.98 -38.96
CA MET A 849 -58.99 3.34 -38.92
C MET A 849 -59.52 4.14 -37.72
N MET A 850 -60.81 4.02 -37.38
CA MET A 850 -61.37 4.66 -36.19
C MET A 850 -60.79 4.07 -34.89
N ALA A 851 -60.54 2.77 -34.85
CA ALA A 851 -59.85 2.14 -33.71
C ALA A 851 -58.42 2.69 -33.56
N THR A 852 -57.63 2.74 -34.63
CA THR A 852 -56.26 3.29 -34.56
C THR A 852 -56.25 4.78 -34.26
N LEU A 853 -57.23 5.55 -34.75
CA LEU A 853 -57.40 6.96 -34.38
C LEU A 853 -57.76 7.12 -32.89
N SER A 854 -58.58 6.22 -32.34
CA SER A 854 -58.91 6.23 -30.91
C SER A 854 -57.74 5.81 -30.03
N GLU A 855 -56.96 4.81 -30.43
CA GLU A 855 -55.72 4.41 -29.76
C GLU A 855 -54.69 5.55 -29.79
N LEU A 856 -54.50 6.19 -30.95
CA LEU A 856 -53.63 7.35 -31.07
C LEU A 856 -54.10 8.51 -30.19
N ALA A 857 -55.41 8.76 -30.10
CA ALA A 857 -55.97 9.80 -29.25
C ALA A 857 -55.74 9.52 -27.75
N ILE A 858 -55.85 8.26 -27.32
CA ILE A 858 -55.52 7.84 -25.94
C ILE A 858 -54.04 8.06 -25.67
N HIS A 859 -53.16 7.62 -26.58
CA HIS A 859 -51.72 7.82 -26.42
C HIS A 859 -51.32 9.30 -26.43
N GLN A 860 -51.98 10.14 -27.23
CA GLN A 860 -51.78 11.59 -27.20
C GLN A 860 -52.23 12.19 -25.86
N ALA A 861 -53.39 11.76 -25.34
CA ALA A 861 -53.88 12.20 -24.04
C ALA A 861 -52.96 11.77 -22.88
N ASP A 862 -52.43 10.54 -22.93
CA ASP A 862 -51.49 10.02 -21.94
C ASP A 862 -50.13 10.75 -22.02
N SER A 863 -49.64 11.03 -23.22
CA SER A 863 -48.44 11.84 -23.41
C SER A 863 -48.60 13.25 -22.83
N LEU A 864 -49.77 13.87 -23.02
CA LEU A 864 -50.06 15.19 -22.44
C LEU A 864 -50.14 15.15 -20.91
N LYS A 865 -50.76 14.11 -20.34
CA LYS A 865 -50.81 13.93 -18.87
C LYS A 865 -49.42 13.71 -18.28
N LEU A 866 -48.62 12.83 -18.87
CA LEU A 866 -47.23 12.59 -18.42
C LEU A 866 -46.37 13.85 -18.54
N GLN A 867 -46.59 14.65 -19.59
CA GLN A 867 -45.91 15.93 -19.74
C GLN A 867 -46.33 16.96 -18.69
N GLN A 868 -47.62 16.99 -18.31
CA GLN A 868 -48.10 17.81 -17.20
C GLN A 868 -47.52 17.35 -15.86
N GLU A 869 -47.50 16.04 -15.58
CA GLU A 869 -46.90 15.48 -14.37
C GLU A 869 -45.40 15.79 -14.27
N LYS A 870 -44.67 15.64 -15.39
CA LYS A 870 -43.26 16.04 -15.46
C LYS A 870 -43.08 17.51 -15.12
N ASN A 871 -43.87 18.39 -15.73
CA ASN A 871 -43.77 19.83 -15.46
C ASN A 871 -44.10 20.16 -13.99
N MET A 872 -45.11 19.50 -13.40
CA MET A 872 -45.44 19.65 -11.98
C MET A 872 -44.29 19.19 -11.08
N LYS A 873 -43.68 18.03 -11.37
CA LYS A 873 -42.53 17.49 -10.64
C LYS A 873 -41.27 18.34 -10.81
N ASP A 874 -41.04 18.90 -12.00
CA ASP A 874 -39.94 19.84 -12.26
C ASP A 874 -40.13 21.15 -11.45
N VAL A 875 -41.37 21.62 -11.29
CA VAL A 875 -41.69 22.77 -10.42
C VAL A 875 -41.48 22.42 -8.95
N GLU A 876 -41.94 21.26 -8.49
CA GLU A 876 -41.69 20.75 -7.13
C GLU A 876 -40.19 20.64 -6.85
N LEU A 877 -39.41 20.07 -7.77
CA LEU A 877 -37.95 19.96 -7.65
C LEU A 877 -37.28 21.33 -7.56
N ARG A 878 -37.68 22.30 -8.39
CA ARG A 878 -37.16 23.67 -8.30
C ARG A 878 -37.47 24.31 -6.95
N GLN A 879 -38.67 24.06 -6.40
CA GLN A 879 -39.02 24.52 -5.05
C GLN A 879 -38.16 23.83 -3.98
N TYR A 880 -37.90 22.53 -4.11
CA TYR A 880 -37.02 21.78 -3.21
C TYR A 880 -35.58 22.28 -3.25
N TYR A 881 -35.05 22.57 -4.44
CA TYR A 881 -33.72 23.18 -4.59
C TYR A 881 -33.67 24.59 -3.99
N ALA A 882 -34.70 25.42 -4.21
CA ALA A 882 -34.78 26.75 -3.63
C ALA A 882 -34.85 26.74 -2.09
N ARG A 883 -35.57 25.77 -1.50
CA ARG A 883 -35.61 25.57 -0.04
C ARG A 883 -34.27 25.08 0.51
N MET A 884 -33.61 24.15 -0.19
CA MET A 884 -32.26 23.72 0.20
C MET A 884 -31.23 24.86 0.12
N GLU A 885 -31.29 25.71 -0.90
CA GLU A 885 -30.42 26.90 -1.00
C GLU A 885 -30.65 27.88 0.16
N GLN A 886 -31.85 27.91 0.74
CA GLN A 886 -32.19 28.71 1.92
C GLN A 886 -31.84 28.03 3.25
N GLY A 887 -31.36 26.77 3.22
CA GLY A 887 -30.99 25.99 4.40
C GLY A 887 -32.15 25.23 5.05
N ASP A 888 -33.33 25.26 4.45
CA ASP A 888 -34.52 24.55 4.94
C ASP A 888 -34.60 23.13 4.34
N PRO A 889 -35.26 22.17 5.02
CA PRO A 889 -35.45 20.83 4.49
C PRO A 889 -36.18 20.84 3.12
N PRO A 890 -35.82 19.94 2.18
CA PRO A 890 -36.34 19.97 0.81
C PRO A 890 -37.87 19.90 0.73
N SER A 891 -38.52 19.12 1.61
CA SER A 891 -39.97 18.95 1.63
C SER A 891 -40.49 18.92 3.06
N GLU A 892 -41.74 19.37 3.26
CA GLU A 892 -42.44 19.41 4.55
C GLU A 892 -42.67 18.00 5.13
N ASN A 893 -42.78 16.98 4.26
CA ASN A 893 -42.82 15.58 4.68
C ASN A 893 -41.47 15.10 5.22
N ILE A 894 -40.36 15.52 4.60
CA ILE A 894 -39.00 15.19 5.04
C ILE A 894 -38.68 15.93 6.34
N GLU A 895 -39.15 17.17 6.48
CA GLU A 895 -39.10 17.90 7.74
C GLU A 895 -39.87 17.18 8.84
N SER A 896 -41.08 16.69 8.54
CA SER A 896 -41.90 15.92 9.49
C SER A 896 -41.24 14.59 9.88
N GLU A 897 -40.58 13.90 8.94
CA GLU A 897 -39.82 12.68 9.23
C GLU A 897 -38.56 12.95 10.05
N TRP A 898 -37.85 14.04 9.76
CA TRP A 898 -36.69 14.48 10.53
C TRP A 898 -37.09 14.87 11.96
N GLN A 899 -38.19 15.62 12.11
CA GLN A 899 -38.75 15.96 13.42
C GLN A 899 -39.17 14.69 14.18
N ARG A 900 -39.83 13.73 13.52
CA ARG A 900 -40.13 12.42 14.14
C ARG A 900 -38.87 11.67 14.54
N SER A 901 -37.82 11.68 13.73
CA SER A 901 -36.56 11.01 14.05
C SER A 901 -35.90 11.64 15.27
N ASN A 902 -35.84 12.97 15.34
CA ASN A 902 -35.34 13.70 16.51
C ASN A 902 -36.17 13.43 17.76
N GLU A 903 -37.51 13.43 17.65
CA GLU A 903 -38.39 13.07 18.77
C GLU A 903 -38.14 11.65 19.26
N LEU A 904 -37.89 10.71 18.34
CA LEU A 904 -37.62 9.31 18.65
C LEU A 904 -36.23 9.14 19.27
N GLU A 905 -35.26 9.94 18.86
CA GLU A 905 -33.91 9.97 19.42
C GLU A 905 -33.90 10.57 20.84
N GLU A 906 -34.62 11.67 21.07
CA GLU A 906 -34.85 12.23 22.41
C GLU A 906 -35.63 11.25 23.30
N ARG A 907 -36.57 10.50 22.71
CA ARG A 907 -37.26 9.41 23.42
C ARG A 907 -36.31 8.28 23.81
N ARG A 908 -35.39 7.87 22.93
CA ARG A 908 -34.34 6.88 23.28
C ARG A 908 -33.38 7.41 24.35
N LYS A 909 -33.01 8.68 24.33
CA LYS A 909 -32.16 9.30 25.37
C LYS A 909 -32.87 9.35 26.73
N THR A 910 -34.15 9.69 26.76
CA THR A 910 -34.97 9.68 27.99
C THR A 910 -35.23 8.26 28.49
N GLU A 911 -35.44 7.28 27.60
CA GLU A 911 -35.54 5.86 27.96
C GLU A 911 -34.20 5.32 28.51
N ARG A 912 -33.06 5.74 27.97
CA ARG A 912 -31.74 5.38 28.49
C ARG A 912 -31.50 5.98 29.89
N ARG A 913 -31.82 7.26 30.09
CA ARG A 913 -31.74 7.91 31.42
C ARG A 913 -32.65 7.23 32.44
N THR A 914 -33.90 6.93 32.07
CA THR A 914 -34.83 6.23 32.97
C THR A 914 -34.43 4.79 33.26
N ARG A 915 -33.72 4.12 32.33
CA ARG A 915 -33.13 2.80 32.58
C ARG A 915 -31.95 2.88 33.53
N GLU A 916 -31.05 3.85 33.37
CA GLU A 916 -29.95 4.11 34.30
C GLU A 916 -30.46 4.46 35.70
N ASP A 917 -31.51 5.28 35.80
CA ASP A 917 -32.14 5.60 37.08
C ASP A 917 -32.81 4.37 37.72
N LYS A 918 -33.44 3.49 36.92
CA LYS A 918 -33.96 2.19 37.41
C LYS A 918 -32.84 1.25 37.84
N GLU A 919 -31.70 1.23 37.17
CA GLU A 919 -30.53 0.43 37.55
C GLU A 919 -29.94 0.95 38.88
N ARG A 920 -29.87 2.28 39.09
CA ARG A 920 -29.53 2.86 40.41
C ARG A 920 -30.56 2.57 41.49
N GLU A 921 -31.86 2.58 41.17
CA GLU A 921 -32.91 2.16 42.10
C GLU A 921 -32.78 0.67 42.46
N MET A 922 -32.40 -0.19 41.51
CA MET A 922 -32.16 -1.62 41.74
C MET A 922 -30.95 -1.87 42.66
N GLU A 923 -29.92 -1.02 42.64
CA GLU A 923 -28.81 -1.07 43.60
C GLU A 923 -29.28 -0.80 45.04
N HIS A 924 -30.31 0.03 45.25
CA HIS A 924 -30.89 0.26 46.59
C HIS A 924 -31.64 -0.95 47.18
N PHE A 925 -31.98 -1.95 46.36
CA PHE A 925 -32.64 -3.18 46.81
C PHE A 925 -31.66 -4.31 47.19
N ILE A 926 -30.34 -4.05 47.09
CA ILE A 926 -29.27 -5.00 47.40
C ILE A 926 -28.80 -4.77 48.84
N LEU A 927 -29.08 -5.73 49.73
CA LEU A 927 -28.61 -5.68 51.12
C LEU A 927 -27.11 -6.05 51.23
N PRO A 928 -26.39 -5.60 52.27
CA PRO A 928 -25.01 -6.03 52.55
C PRO A 928 -24.97 -7.55 52.76
N GLY A 929 -24.54 -8.29 51.74
CA GLY A 929 -24.64 -9.76 51.66
C GLY A 929 -25.07 -10.29 50.29
N GLY A 930 -25.48 -9.42 49.35
CA GLY A 930 -25.72 -9.80 47.95
C GLY A 930 -27.07 -10.45 47.66
N ILE A 931 -28.03 -10.41 48.59
CA ILE A 931 -29.40 -10.90 48.39
C ILE A 931 -30.27 -9.72 47.94
N VAL A 932 -30.90 -9.85 46.77
CA VAL A 932 -31.80 -8.85 46.17
C VAL A 932 -33.19 -8.99 46.81
N THR A 933 -33.76 -7.90 47.32
CA THR A 933 -35.10 -7.89 47.92
C THR A 933 -36.09 -7.12 47.05
N HIS A 934 -37.30 -7.64 46.83
CA HIS A 934 -38.35 -6.95 46.05
C HIS A 934 -39.35 -6.16 46.93
N ALA A 935 -39.07 -6.03 48.22
CA ALA A 935 -39.90 -5.25 49.13
C ALA A 935 -39.56 -3.76 49.01
N GLN A 936 -40.55 -2.90 48.72
CA GLN A 936 -40.33 -1.44 48.70
C GLN A 936 -39.73 -0.98 50.04
N PRO A 937 -38.55 -0.34 50.07
CA PRO A 937 -38.00 0.19 51.31
C PRO A 937 -39.01 1.17 51.90
N ARG A 938 -39.38 0.97 53.16
CA ARG A 938 -40.23 1.95 53.86
C ARG A 938 -39.47 3.29 53.87
N PRO A 939 -40.14 4.44 53.65
CA PRO A 939 -39.50 5.74 53.74
C PRO A 939 -38.84 5.90 55.11
N GLN A 940 -37.54 5.68 55.20
CA GLN A 940 -36.74 6.01 56.37
C GLN A 940 -36.26 7.44 56.15
N ARG A 941 -36.63 8.33 57.09
CA ARG A 941 -36.45 9.80 57.11
C ARG A 941 -37.50 10.61 56.34
N TYR A 942 -38.58 10.94 57.06
CA TYR A 942 -39.13 12.29 57.03
C TYR A 942 -38.40 13.11 58.10
N ALA A 943 -37.22 13.62 57.77
CA ALA A 943 -36.55 14.67 58.52
C ALA A 943 -36.27 15.80 57.52
N PRO A 944 -36.85 17.00 57.68
CA PRO A 944 -36.47 18.14 56.84
C PRO A 944 -35.03 18.52 57.18
N ASP A 945 -34.15 18.61 56.18
CA ASP A 945 -32.74 19.02 56.29
C ASP A 945 -32.62 20.53 56.58
N ASN A 946 -33.19 21.00 57.68
CA ASN A 946 -32.89 22.32 58.22
C ASN A 946 -32.43 22.17 59.67
N ASP A 947 -31.14 22.37 59.88
CA ASP A 947 -30.48 22.45 61.18
C ASP A 947 -31.10 23.56 62.03
N ALA A 948 -31.73 23.15 63.14
CA ALA A 948 -31.87 23.83 64.44
C ALA A 948 -33.26 23.53 65.06
N ASP A 949 -33.22 23.08 66.32
CA ASP A 949 -34.32 22.89 67.27
C ASP A 949 -35.21 21.63 67.13
N ILE A 950 -34.83 20.64 67.97
CA ILE A 950 -35.64 19.65 68.73
C ILE A 950 -37.06 19.38 68.19
N GLN A 951 -37.32 18.17 67.67
CA GLN A 951 -38.68 17.75 67.28
C GLN A 951 -39.06 16.37 67.80
N ILE A 952 -39.94 16.38 68.79
CA ILE A 952 -40.75 15.26 69.28
C ILE A 952 -41.84 14.94 68.23
N ALA A 953 -42.11 13.65 67.99
CA ALA A 953 -43.09 13.18 67.02
C ALA A 953 -44.54 13.60 67.37
N LYS A 954 -45.26 14.22 66.41
CA LYS A 954 -46.70 14.48 66.49
C LYS A 954 -47.51 13.29 65.91
N PRO A 955 -48.64 12.90 66.52
CA PRO A 955 -49.53 11.87 65.95
C PRO A 955 -50.28 12.39 64.72
N TYR A 956 -50.49 11.50 63.74
CA TYR A 956 -51.18 11.78 62.48
C TYR A 956 -52.61 12.30 62.72
N GLY A 957 -52.95 13.46 62.12
CA GLY A 957 -54.32 13.95 62.03
C GLY A 957 -55.16 13.16 61.02
N SER A 958 -56.45 13.48 60.91
CA SER A 958 -57.51 12.79 60.15
C SER A 958 -57.31 12.67 58.62
N HIS A 959 -56.15 13.02 58.09
CA HIS A 959 -55.78 12.91 56.68
C HIS A 959 -54.43 12.18 56.53
N ALA A 960 -54.40 10.89 56.90
CA ALA A 960 -53.26 10.04 56.60
C ALA A 960 -53.16 9.83 55.07
N PRO A 961 -51.98 10.03 54.44
CA PRO A 961 -51.83 9.80 53.01
C PRO A 961 -52.01 8.32 52.69
N PHE A 962 -53.19 7.98 52.16
CA PHE A 962 -53.51 6.67 51.60
C PHE A 962 -52.88 6.56 50.21
N LYS A 963 -52.15 5.47 49.95
CA LYS A 963 -51.58 5.16 48.63
C LYS A 963 -52.76 4.90 47.66
N PRO A 964 -52.96 5.71 46.60
CA PRO A 964 -54.02 5.45 45.63
C PRO A 964 -53.81 4.08 44.97
N SER A 965 -54.84 3.26 44.91
CA SER A 965 -54.82 2.01 44.14
C SER A 965 -54.72 2.33 42.65
N GLU A 966 -53.86 1.61 41.93
CA GLU A 966 -53.68 1.77 40.48
C GLU A 966 -55.02 1.63 39.73
N PRO A 967 -55.34 2.55 38.80
CA PRO A 967 -56.56 2.44 38.02
C PRO A 967 -56.51 1.20 37.13
N GLY A 968 -57.45 0.28 37.34
CA GLY A 968 -57.57 -0.95 36.57
C GLY A 968 -57.75 -0.72 35.07
N ALA A 969 -57.34 -1.70 34.26
CA ALA A 969 -57.20 -1.66 32.80
C ALA A 969 -58.47 -1.33 31.96
N ASN A 970 -59.59 -0.92 32.59
CA ASN A 970 -60.86 -0.63 31.93
C ASN A 970 -61.13 0.85 31.62
N MET A 971 -60.19 1.77 31.87
CA MET A 971 -60.34 3.20 31.53
C MET A 971 -59.76 3.58 30.15
N ARG A 972 -60.05 2.82 29.08
CA ARG A 972 -59.60 3.12 27.70
C ARG A 972 -60.62 3.85 26.81
N HIS A 973 -61.79 4.25 27.33
CA HIS A 973 -62.85 4.84 26.51
C HIS A 973 -63.40 6.17 27.05
N ILE A 974 -62.55 7.19 27.15
CA ILE A 974 -63.02 8.59 27.28
C ILE A 974 -62.39 9.40 26.15
N ARG A 975 -63.16 9.68 25.10
CA ARG A 975 -62.80 10.63 24.03
C ARG A 975 -62.95 12.05 24.56
N LYS A 976 -61.91 12.88 24.44
CA LYS A 976 -61.98 14.32 24.76
C LYS A 976 -62.81 15.06 23.70
N PRO A 977 -63.65 16.03 24.07
CA PRO A 977 -64.48 16.78 23.13
C PRO A 977 -63.65 17.76 22.28
N ASN A 978 -63.91 17.81 20.97
CA ASN A 978 -63.26 18.74 20.04
C ASN A 978 -63.85 20.15 20.19
N PRO A 979 -63.03 21.21 20.38
CA PRO A 979 -63.50 22.59 20.39
C PRO A 979 -63.87 23.04 18.97
N LYS A 980 -65.01 23.72 18.82
CA LYS A 980 -65.43 24.33 17.55
C LYS A 980 -64.57 25.58 17.26
N PRO A 981 -64.11 25.78 16.00
CA PRO A 981 -63.38 26.98 15.63
C PRO A 981 -64.33 28.20 15.61
N ILE A 982 -63.81 29.31 16.12
CA ILE A 982 -64.46 30.62 16.17
C ILE A 982 -64.18 31.29 14.82
N GLU A 983 -65.22 31.72 14.12
CA GLU A 983 -65.11 32.59 12.93
C GLU A 983 -64.73 34.00 13.38
N ILE A 984 -63.64 34.54 12.83
CA ILE A 984 -63.38 35.98 12.73
C ILE A 984 -63.15 36.28 11.25
#